data_AF-A0A7X8CKN5-F1
#
_entry.id   AF-A0A7X8CKN5-F1
#
_cell.length_a   1.000
_cell.length_b   1.000
_cell.length_c   1.000
_cell.angle_alpha   90.00
_cell.angle_beta   90.00
_cell.angle_gamma   90.00
#
_symmetry.space_group_name_H-M   'P 1'
#
loop_
_entity.id
_entity.type
_entity.pdbx_description
1 polymer ?
#
loop_
_entity_poly.entity_id
_entity_poly.type
_entity_poly.pdbx_seq_one_letter_code
_entity_poly.pdbx_strand_id
1 'polypeptide(L)'
;MNVVISHEGTDFDALASMFAVSKLYPGTRIIIGGSVNRNVRRFLTLYGTFFDYSIEKELDWKSVKKIWVVDTSSPSRSGKAEELIQTGEVSFAVYDHHPETPDGLKGEQVVVQSTGACTTLLVELIKKQTLPLNSLEATLLILGIYEDTGSLTFPTTTARDLQAAAFLIEHGAKLSAIPDYVNMQLTNEQRDVLKLMVNSLTVVEVNGIQVHFTAVQVKDYVDGVSFLVHKLMDLEEINVLFSLFDMENKVYVIARSRLEEIDVSTITAGLNGGGHKSAASASIRGSSLEDVRKKIISMMKRSFSFTRAADIMSTPVKTIHRESSINEAYLTLIRSGFSGLPVVDDEGTLVGIIARRDMEKAIHHGLQNAPVKSFMSPQIIGVSTRDSIYTIRNLMVENDIGRVPVIKSGKPIGIITRSDLLRVFHQKENIVVNELTRLNVSESVFAHFPAADLELINLISGFARRIGVRTYLVGGVVRDIILGVPNHDLDLVVEGDAIEFSQNLNRLINGKVVAYPPFGTSVIFLKDKKRIDFASARKEFYRFPGAAPDVEYSDLKKDLFRRDFTLNAMAISIYPDNWGELFDFFGGYRDLRNKILRVLHPLSFVDDPARSIRAVRFEKKYGFHIEPFTMSLLKQTIRKNLLESIKPDRLKEEIQFILELPQYYRYLERLYQLDMIPSILPGCIWKREYADRFVAVEKRLLELRIDFRIDRFLYQLTPLFDDFDIKQISSLQKRLALSRHFTQKVLSYHLQKNEFISIMGKKDLRPSEAYLRCCSMPLEFLYYLLSVYPEENVVHQRINHYLKEWINIKTILKGSDLKEMGIEAGPHYAKMLSELKLAKIDGFARTRFEEEQLIKQYWERMEKRGE
;
A
#
# COMPACT_ATOMS: atom_id res chain seq x y z
N MET A 1 -39.15 -35.88 -29.49
CA MET A 1 -37.69 -35.91 -29.33
C MET A 1 -37.20 -34.59 -28.78
N ASN A 2 -36.06 -34.58 -28.10
CA ASN A 2 -35.39 -33.36 -27.66
C ASN A 2 -34.24 -33.08 -28.62
N VAL A 3 -34.03 -31.82 -28.98
CA VAL A 3 -32.98 -31.42 -29.92
C VAL A 3 -32.17 -30.26 -29.38
N VAL A 4 -30.93 -30.13 -29.85
CA VAL A 4 -30.08 -28.96 -29.63
C VAL A 4 -29.63 -28.37 -30.96
N ILE A 5 -29.70 -27.05 -31.06
CA ILE A 5 -29.35 -26.25 -32.24
C ILE A 5 -28.47 -25.07 -31.85
N SER A 6 -27.81 -24.45 -32.83
CA SER A 6 -27.03 -23.23 -32.69
C SER A 6 -27.27 -22.30 -33.88
N HIS A 7 -26.49 -21.21 -34.00
CA HIS A 7 -26.61 -20.26 -35.10
C HIS A 7 -26.21 -20.87 -36.47
N GLU A 8 -26.65 -20.24 -37.56
CA GLU A 8 -26.13 -20.55 -38.89
C GLU A 8 -24.64 -20.25 -38.98
N GLY A 9 -23.85 -21.14 -39.62
CA GLY A 9 -22.40 -21.00 -39.67
C GLY A 9 -21.71 -21.70 -38.51
N THR A 10 -22.11 -22.94 -38.19
CA THR A 10 -21.62 -23.69 -37.03
C THR A 10 -20.09 -23.73 -36.99
N ASP A 11 -19.51 -23.11 -35.97
CA ASP A 11 -18.11 -23.17 -35.58
C ASP A 11 -17.88 -24.21 -34.45
N PHE A 12 -16.67 -24.32 -33.90
CA PHE A 12 -16.40 -25.26 -32.82
C PHE A 12 -17.05 -24.84 -31.51
N ASP A 13 -17.25 -23.55 -31.22
CA ASP A 13 -17.94 -23.18 -29.97
C ASP A 13 -19.40 -23.61 -30.03
N ALA A 14 -20.07 -23.37 -31.16
CA ALA A 14 -21.39 -23.89 -31.46
C ALA A 14 -21.44 -25.42 -31.40
N LEU A 15 -20.56 -26.13 -32.12
CA LEU A 15 -20.57 -27.61 -32.15
C LEU A 15 -20.26 -28.22 -30.77
N ALA A 16 -19.27 -27.69 -30.07
CA ALA A 16 -18.87 -28.16 -28.75
C ALA A 16 -19.97 -27.89 -27.72
N SER A 17 -20.62 -26.73 -27.79
CA SER A 17 -21.79 -26.40 -26.96
C SER A 17 -22.96 -27.34 -27.23
N MET A 18 -23.28 -27.63 -28.50
CA MET A 18 -24.32 -28.59 -28.86
C MET A 18 -24.00 -29.99 -28.30
N PHE A 19 -22.75 -30.42 -28.43
CA PHE A 19 -22.29 -31.67 -27.85
C PHE A 19 -22.43 -31.68 -26.31
N ALA A 20 -21.98 -30.62 -25.64
CA ALA A 20 -22.06 -30.52 -24.19
C ALA A 20 -23.50 -30.61 -23.67
N VAL A 21 -24.46 -29.99 -24.35
CA VAL A 21 -25.89 -30.11 -24.06
C VAL A 21 -26.37 -31.56 -24.25
N SER A 22 -25.99 -32.24 -25.34
CA SER A 22 -26.38 -33.65 -25.55
C SER A 22 -25.87 -34.57 -24.43
N LYS A 23 -24.72 -34.22 -23.83
CA LYS A 23 -24.12 -34.94 -22.70
C LYS A 23 -24.83 -34.63 -21.37
N LEU A 24 -25.15 -33.36 -21.11
CA LEU A 24 -25.87 -32.89 -19.93
C LEU A 24 -27.32 -33.39 -19.88
N TYR A 25 -27.94 -33.55 -21.05
CA TYR A 25 -29.35 -33.94 -21.19
C TYR A 25 -29.47 -35.16 -22.11
N PRO A 26 -29.25 -36.38 -21.57
CA PRO A 26 -29.33 -37.61 -22.35
C PRO A 26 -30.65 -37.76 -23.11
N GLY A 27 -30.58 -38.22 -24.37
CA GLY A 27 -31.73 -38.29 -25.28
C GLY A 27 -31.99 -37.00 -26.07
N THR A 28 -31.13 -35.99 -25.96
CA THR A 28 -31.11 -34.80 -26.80
C THR A 28 -30.22 -35.03 -28.03
N ARG A 29 -30.78 -34.88 -29.23
CA ARG A 29 -30.06 -35.08 -30.50
C ARG A 29 -29.49 -33.76 -31.03
N ILE A 30 -28.26 -33.79 -31.54
CA ILE A 30 -27.58 -32.62 -32.12
C ILE A 30 -28.11 -32.39 -33.54
N ILE A 31 -28.60 -31.19 -33.84
CA ILE A 31 -29.12 -30.83 -35.16
C ILE A 31 -28.26 -29.72 -35.75
N ILE A 32 -27.54 -30.03 -36.82
CA ILE A 32 -26.70 -29.07 -37.53
C ILE A 32 -27.51 -28.45 -38.67
N GLY A 33 -27.77 -27.15 -38.55
CA GLY A 33 -28.50 -26.33 -39.51
C GLY A 33 -27.58 -25.44 -40.37
N GLY A 34 -28.06 -25.06 -41.55
CA GLY A 34 -27.39 -24.08 -42.41
C GLY A 34 -25.99 -24.48 -42.89
N SER A 35 -25.09 -23.49 -42.95
CA SER A 35 -23.69 -23.68 -43.35
C SER A 35 -22.81 -24.05 -42.15
N VAL A 36 -21.76 -24.85 -42.39
CA VAL A 36 -20.81 -25.31 -41.37
C VAL A 36 -19.42 -24.81 -41.72
N ASN A 37 -18.69 -24.25 -40.75
CA ASN A 37 -17.33 -23.76 -40.96
C ASN A 37 -16.41 -24.88 -41.47
N ARG A 38 -15.42 -24.50 -42.30
CA ARG A 38 -14.58 -25.47 -43.01
C ARG A 38 -13.78 -26.38 -42.06
N ASN A 39 -13.28 -25.84 -40.96
CA ASN A 39 -12.57 -26.58 -39.92
C ASN A 39 -13.50 -27.59 -39.21
N VAL A 40 -14.70 -27.17 -38.83
CA VAL A 40 -15.72 -28.04 -38.22
C VAL A 40 -16.14 -29.15 -39.18
N ARG A 41 -16.36 -28.82 -40.45
CA ARG A 41 -16.68 -29.81 -41.50
C ARG A 41 -15.59 -30.87 -41.64
N ARG A 42 -14.33 -30.45 -41.59
CA ARG A 42 -13.17 -31.36 -41.61
C ARG A 42 -13.17 -32.27 -40.37
N PHE A 43 -13.45 -31.73 -39.20
CA PHE A 43 -13.55 -32.50 -37.96
C PHE A 43 -14.69 -33.52 -38.02
N LEU A 44 -15.90 -33.11 -38.41
CA LEU A 44 -17.06 -34.00 -38.56
C LEU A 44 -16.84 -35.09 -39.62
N THR A 45 -16.09 -34.81 -40.68
CA THR A 45 -15.75 -35.83 -41.69
C THR A 45 -14.90 -36.96 -41.10
N LEU A 46 -14.02 -36.64 -40.15
CA LEU A 46 -13.09 -37.61 -39.55
C LEU A 46 -13.66 -38.26 -38.27
N TYR A 47 -14.42 -37.51 -37.48
CA TYR A 47 -14.86 -37.92 -36.14
C TYR A 47 -16.38 -37.90 -35.97
N GLY A 48 -17.14 -37.49 -36.99
CA GLY A 48 -18.60 -37.32 -36.89
C GLY A 48 -19.34 -38.58 -36.47
N THR A 49 -18.85 -39.77 -36.84
CA THR A 49 -19.47 -41.06 -36.46
C THR A 49 -19.46 -41.33 -34.95
N PHE A 50 -18.66 -40.60 -34.18
CA PHE A 50 -18.62 -40.70 -32.71
C PHE A 50 -19.67 -39.82 -32.02
N PHE A 51 -20.41 -39.00 -32.78
CA PHE A 51 -21.43 -38.10 -32.27
C PHE A 51 -22.78 -38.43 -32.90
N ASP A 52 -23.85 -38.49 -32.10
CA ASP A 52 -25.22 -38.68 -32.60
C ASP A 52 -25.80 -37.33 -33.04
N TYR A 53 -25.49 -36.95 -34.28
CA TYR A 53 -26.00 -35.73 -34.93
C TYR A 53 -26.82 -36.04 -36.18
N SER A 54 -27.68 -35.12 -36.58
CA SER A 54 -28.44 -35.17 -37.83
C SER A 54 -28.46 -33.80 -38.50
N ILE A 55 -28.68 -33.79 -39.82
CA ILE A 55 -28.81 -32.54 -40.58
C ILE A 55 -30.25 -32.06 -40.47
N GLU A 56 -30.46 -30.75 -40.37
CA GLU A 56 -31.78 -30.12 -40.22
C GLU A 56 -32.85 -30.60 -41.23
N LYS A 57 -32.42 -30.98 -42.45
CA LYS A 57 -33.31 -31.47 -43.52
C LYS A 57 -33.89 -32.86 -43.25
N GLU A 58 -33.26 -33.65 -42.39
CA GLU A 58 -33.64 -35.02 -42.06
C GLU A 58 -34.56 -35.09 -40.83
N LEU A 59 -34.84 -33.93 -40.21
CA LEU A 59 -35.59 -33.83 -38.97
C LEU A 59 -37.10 -33.68 -39.23
N ASP A 60 -37.91 -34.55 -38.62
CA ASP A 60 -39.35 -34.31 -38.50
C ASP A 60 -39.64 -33.37 -37.32
N TRP A 61 -39.70 -32.08 -37.64
CA TRP A 61 -39.97 -30.99 -36.70
C TRP A 61 -41.26 -31.18 -35.88
N LYS A 62 -42.27 -31.88 -36.40
CA LYS A 62 -43.54 -32.13 -35.67
C LYS A 62 -43.37 -33.05 -34.47
N SER A 63 -42.29 -33.83 -34.44
CA SER A 63 -42.03 -34.77 -33.35
C SER A 63 -41.15 -34.17 -32.24
N VAL A 64 -40.71 -32.91 -32.37
CA VAL A 64 -39.87 -32.20 -31.38
C VAL A 64 -40.72 -31.73 -30.20
N LYS A 65 -40.24 -31.97 -28.97
CA LYS A 65 -40.92 -31.59 -27.71
C LYS A 65 -40.15 -30.54 -26.91
N LYS A 66 -38.83 -30.51 -27.05
CA LYS A 66 -37.95 -29.54 -26.39
C LYS A 66 -36.76 -29.18 -27.26
N ILE A 67 -36.41 -27.89 -27.29
CA ILE A 67 -35.27 -27.34 -28.04
C ILE A 67 -34.29 -26.67 -27.09
N TRP A 68 -33.02 -27.03 -27.18
CA TRP A 68 -31.93 -26.28 -26.59
C TRP A 68 -31.26 -25.41 -27.65
N VAL A 69 -31.11 -24.12 -27.38
CA VAL A 69 -30.40 -23.17 -28.26
C VAL A 69 -29.09 -22.82 -27.58
N VAL A 70 -27.98 -22.95 -28.30
CA VAL A 70 -26.65 -22.62 -27.77
C VAL A 70 -25.94 -21.61 -28.66
N ASP A 71 -25.10 -20.78 -28.03
CA ASP A 71 -24.23 -19.80 -28.71
C ASP A 71 -25.00 -18.76 -29.55
N THR A 72 -26.28 -18.58 -29.23
CA THR A 72 -27.08 -17.48 -29.74
C THR A 72 -28.33 -17.28 -28.90
N SER A 73 -28.63 -16.02 -28.61
CA SER A 73 -29.88 -15.56 -27.99
C SER A 73 -30.83 -14.90 -29.01
N SER A 74 -30.45 -14.83 -30.29
CA SER A 74 -31.21 -14.14 -31.34
C SER A 74 -32.16 -15.10 -32.09
N PRO A 75 -33.48 -14.82 -32.14
CA PRO A 75 -34.45 -15.66 -32.84
C PRO A 75 -34.13 -15.86 -34.32
N SER A 76 -33.72 -14.79 -35.01
CA SER A 76 -33.46 -14.76 -36.45
C SER A 76 -32.22 -15.55 -36.88
N ARG A 77 -31.41 -16.01 -35.91
CA ARG A 77 -30.23 -16.85 -36.14
C ARG A 77 -30.49 -18.34 -35.94
N SER A 78 -31.70 -18.73 -35.55
CA SER A 78 -32.05 -20.10 -35.13
C SER A 78 -32.64 -20.98 -36.25
N GLY A 79 -32.64 -20.52 -37.50
CA GLY A 79 -33.14 -21.29 -38.65
C GLY A 79 -34.63 -21.64 -38.54
N LYS A 80 -35.04 -22.83 -39.01
CA LYS A 80 -36.47 -23.25 -38.97
C LYS A 80 -37.03 -23.46 -37.56
N ALA A 81 -36.18 -23.53 -36.54
CA ALA A 81 -36.63 -23.58 -35.16
C ALA A 81 -37.27 -22.27 -34.69
N GLU A 82 -36.98 -21.14 -35.36
CA GLU A 82 -37.56 -19.83 -35.04
C GLU A 82 -39.10 -19.88 -35.05
N GLU A 83 -39.70 -20.52 -36.06
CA GLU A 83 -41.15 -20.62 -36.21
C GLU A 83 -41.80 -21.42 -35.05
N LEU A 84 -41.16 -22.50 -34.59
CA LEU A 84 -41.64 -23.32 -33.48
C LEU A 84 -41.43 -22.67 -32.11
N ILE A 85 -40.33 -21.93 -31.96
CA ILE A 85 -40.01 -21.17 -30.75
C ILE A 85 -40.97 -19.99 -30.59
N GLN A 86 -41.34 -19.31 -31.69
CA GLN A 86 -42.26 -18.17 -31.69
C GLN A 86 -43.73 -18.58 -31.50
N THR A 87 -44.15 -19.74 -32.02
CA THR A 87 -45.52 -20.25 -31.85
C THR A 87 -45.82 -20.77 -30.44
N GLY A 88 -44.78 -21.05 -29.64
CA GLY A 88 -44.91 -21.51 -28.25
C GLY A 88 -45.37 -22.97 -28.11
N GLU A 89 -45.41 -23.72 -29.21
CA GLU A 89 -45.82 -25.14 -29.22
C GLU A 89 -44.75 -26.06 -28.60
N VAL A 90 -43.52 -25.57 -28.46
CA VAL A 90 -42.35 -26.34 -28.03
C VAL A 90 -41.63 -25.63 -26.89
N SER A 91 -41.32 -26.35 -25.81
CA SER A 91 -40.49 -25.83 -24.71
C SER A 91 -39.07 -25.57 -25.20
N PHE A 92 -38.43 -24.47 -24.77
CA PHE A 92 -37.04 -24.22 -25.13
C PHE A 92 -36.21 -23.58 -24.01
N ALA A 93 -34.90 -23.77 -24.10
CA ALA A 93 -33.91 -23.22 -23.18
C ALA A 93 -32.67 -22.73 -23.95
N VAL A 94 -31.99 -21.72 -23.43
CA VAL A 94 -30.90 -20.99 -24.09
C VAL A 94 -29.66 -20.96 -23.21
N TYR A 95 -28.50 -21.25 -23.80
CA TYR A 95 -27.18 -20.95 -23.24
C TYR A 95 -26.44 -20.02 -24.21
N ASP A 96 -26.03 -18.85 -23.75
CA ASP A 96 -25.31 -17.88 -24.56
C ASP A 96 -24.29 -17.11 -23.70
N HIS A 97 -23.21 -16.66 -24.33
CA HIS A 97 -22.17 -15.88 -23.67
C HIS A 97 -22.15 -14.40 -24.12
N HIS A 98 -22.92 -14.06 -25.16
CA HIS A 98 -23.08 -12.69 -25.66
C HIS A 98 -23.94 -11.82 -24.72
N PRO A 99 -23.76 -10.49 -24.70
CA PRO A 99 -24.61 -9.59 -23.91
C PRO A 99 -26.09 -9.69 -24.28
N GLU A 100 -26.99 -9.63 -23.30
CA GLU A 100 -28.44 -9.68 -23.54
C GLU A 100 -28.88 -8.56 -24.49
N THR A 101 -29.53 -8.94 -25.60
CA THR A 101 -30.18 -8.01 -26.52
C THR A 101 -31.65 -7.78 -26.14
N PRO A 102 -32.23 -6.58 -26.37
CA PRO A 102 -33.65 -6.30 -26.09
C PRO A 102 -34.64 -7.29 -26.75
N ASP A 103 -34.27 -7.84 -27.91
CA ASP A 103 -35.03 -8.82 -28.69
C ASP A 103 -34.64 -10.29 -28.41
N GLY A 104 -33.95 -10.55 -27.28
CA GLY A 104 -33.45 -11.87 -26.93
C GLY A 104 -34.56 -12.88 -26.61
N LEU A 105 -34.29 -14.15 -26.92
CA LEU A 105 -35.17 -15.28 -26.66
C LEU A 105 -35.49 -15.44 -25.15
N LYS A 106 -36.79 -15.55 -24.81
CA LYS A 106 -37.28 -15.72 -23.42
C LYS A 106 -37.87 -17.11 -23.19
N GLY A 107 -36.98 -18.10 -23.01
CA GLY A 107 -37.35 -19.51 -22.79
C GLY A 107 -37.59 -19.88 -21.33
N GLU A 108 -37.87 -21.17 -21.07
CA GLU A 108 -38.04 -21.73 -19.71
C GLU A 108 -36.79 -21.56 -18.84
N GLN A 109 -35.62 -21.62 -19.48
CA GLN A 109 -34.32 -21.45 -18.85
C GLN A 109 -33.42 -20.70 -19.83
N VAL A 110 -33.06 -19.46 -19.49
CA VAL A 110 -32.15 -18.62 -20.28
C VAL A 110 -30.93 -18.33 -19.40
N VAL A 111 -29.79 -18.89 -19.78
CA VAL A 111 -28.52 -18.69 -19.07
C VAL A 111 -27.61 -17.90 -19.98
N VAL A 112 -27.56 -16.60 -19.73
CA VAL A 112 -26.67 -15.67 -20.43
C VAL A 112 -25.61 -15.20 -19.45
N GLN A 113 -24.34 -15.55 -19.69
CA GLN A 113 -23.24 -15.20 -18.78
C GLN A 113 -21.99 -14.81 -19.56
N SER A 114 -21.38 -13.69 -19.18
CA SER A 114 -20.14 -13.22 -19.78
C SER A 114 -18.99 -14.21 -19.53
N THR A 115 -18.61 -14.93 -20.58
CA THR A 115 -17.47 -15.84 -20.69
C THR A 115 -16.88 -15.73 -22.09
N GLY A 116 -15.65 -16.17 -22.28
CA GLY A 116 -14.96 -16.09 -23.57
C GLY A 116 -15.38 -17.14 -24.59
N ALA A 117 -16.25 -18.09 -24.22
CA ALA A 117 -16.89 -19.07 -25.10
C ALA A 117 -18.17 -19.61 -24.43
N CYS A 118 -19.22 -19.89 -25.20
CA CYS A 118 -20.42 -20.58 -24.72
C CYS A 118 -20.11 -21.97 -24.15
N THR A 119 -19.14 -22.68 -24.75
CA THR A 119 -18.67 -23.99 -24.29
C THR A 119 -18.19 -23.96 -22.84
N THR A 120 -17.59 -22.85 -22.39
CA THR A 120 -17.12 -22.70 -20.99
C THR A 120 -18.26 -22.88 -19.99
N LEU A 121 -19.43 -22.28 -20.26
CA LEU A 121 -20.61 -22.39 -19.39
C LEU A 121 -21.07 -23.83 -19.25
N LEU A 122 -21.07 -24.57 -20.36
CA LEU A 122 -21.56 -25.94 -20.40
C LEU A 122 -20.55 -26.92 -19.78
N VAL A 123 -19.24 -26.66 -19.93
CA VAL A 123 -18.18 -27.43 -19.26
C VAL A 123 -18.25 -27.27 -17.74
N GLU A 124 -18.55 -26.08 -17.24
CA GLU A 124 -18.76 -25.88 -15.81
C GLU A 124 -19.95 -26.69 -15.27
N LEU A 125 -21.03 -26.80 -16.05
CA LEU A 125 -22.17 -27.65 -15.70
C LEU A 125 -21.79 -29.14 -15.70
N ILE A 126 -21.03 -29.59 -16.71
CA ILE A 126 -20.51 -30.97 -16.80
C ILE A 126 -19.66 -31.28 -15.56
N LYS A 127 -18.77 -30.36 -15.19
CA LYS A 127 -17.93 -30.46 -13.99
C LYS A 127 -18.77 -30.51 -12.72
N LYS A 128 -19.79 -29.65 -12.60
CA LYS A 128 -20.68 -29.60 -11.43
C LYS A 128 -21.51 -30.89 -11.28
N GLN A 129 -21.91 -31.51 -12.38
CA GLN A 129 -22.63 -32.79 -12.38
C GLN A 129 -21.71 -34.01 -12.37
N THR A 130 -20.39 -33.82 -12.34
CA THR A 130 -19.38 -34.90 -12.36
C THR A 130 -19.59 -35.91 -13.49
N LEU A 131 -20.00 -35.42 -14.67
CA LEU A 131 -20.20 -36.29 -15.84
C LEU A 131 -18.85 -36.70 -16.44
N PRO A 132 -18.67 -38.00 -16.78
CA PRO A 132 -17.41 -38.49 -17.33
C PRO A 132 -17.21 -38.02 -18.77
N LEU A 133 -15.98 -37.59 -19.07
CA LEU A 133 -15.52 -37.24 -20.42
C LEU A 133 -14.42 -38.20 -20.86
N ASN A 134 -14.52 -38.68 -22.10
CA ASN A 134 -13.39 -39.35 -22.76
C ASN A 134 -12.49 -38.34 -23.49
N SER A 135 -11.31 -38.77 -23.92
CA SER A 135 -10.31 -37.90 -24.56
C SER A 135 -10.82 -37.19 -25.81
N LEU A 136 -11.65 -37.84 -26.64
CA LEU A 136 -12.21 -37.22 -27.85
C LEU A 136 -13.25 -36.15 -27.50
N GLU A 137 -14.12 -36.44 -26.53
CA GLU A 137 -15.13 -35.50 -26.02
C GLU A 137 -14.47 -34.28 -25.39
N ALA A 138 -13.47 -34.49 -24.54
CA ALA A 138 -12.70 -33.41 -23.93
C ALA A 138 -11.94 -32.58 -24.98
N THR A 139 -11.45 -33.23 -26.05
CA THR A 139 -10.79 -32.55 -27.18
C THR A 139 -11.77 -31.71 -28.00
N LEU A 140 -13.00 -32.16 -28.24
CA LEU A 140 -14.01 -31.34 -28.90
C LEU A 140 -14.35 -30.10 -28.07
N LEU A 141 -14.57 -30.27 -26.77
CA LEU A 141 -14.90 -29.16 -25.86
C LEU A 141 -13.78 -28.11 -25.79
N ILE A 142 -12.50 -28.54 -25.77
CA ILE A 142 -11.39 -27.58 -25.71
C ILE A 142 -11.20 -26.84 -27.04
N LEU A 143 -11.57 -27.45 -28.18
CA LEU A 143 -11.56 -26.78 -29.47
C LEU A 143 -12.56 -25.62 -29.53
N GLY A 144 -13.75 -25.79 -28.93
CA GLY A 144 -14.74 -24.72 -28.82
C GLY A 144 -14.23 -23.53 -28.01
N ILE A 145 -13.66 -23.79 -26.82
CA ILE A 145 -13.06 -22.74 -25.99
C ILE A 145 -11.93 -22.03 -26.74
N TYR A 146 -11.02 -22.77 -27.38
CA TYR A 146 -9.86 -22.17 -28.05
C TYR A 146 -10.20 -21.43 -29.35
N GLU A 147 -11.30 -21.77 -30.03
CA GLU A 147 -11.72 -21.02 -31.21
C GLU A 147 -12.22 -19.62 -30.81
N ASP A 148 -13.16 -19.54 -29.86
CA ASP A 148 -13.82 -18.27 -29.56
C ASP A 148 -12.99 -17.35 -28.65
N THR A 149 -12.10 -17.92 -27.84
CA THR A 149 -11.13 -17.14 -27.04
C THR A 149 -9.86 -16.73 -27.82
N GLY A 150 -9.76 -17.10 -29.11
CA GLY A 150 -8.56 -16.85 -29.90
C GLY A 150 -7.32 -17.52 -29.30
N SER A 151 -7.45 -18.80 -28.93
CA SER A 151 -6.46 -19.54 -28.16
C SER A 151 -6.08 -18.86 -26.85
N LEU A 152 -7.09 -18.38 -26.12
CA LEU A 152 -6.98 -17.69 -24.84
C LEU A 152 -6.29 -16.31 -24.89
N THR A 153 -6.21 -15.70 -26.07
CA THR A 153 -5.53 -14.40 -26.25
C THR A 153 -6.47 -13.23 -26.50
N PHE A 154 -7.75 -13.48 -26.79
CA PHE A 154 -8.69 -12.40 -27.04
C PHE A 154 -9.06 -11.66 -25.75
N PRO A 155 -9.33 -10.33 -25.80
CA PRO A 155 -9.72 -9.54 -24.63
C PRO A 155 -11.02 -9.99 -23.96
N THR A 156 -11.87 -10.75 -24.66
CA THR A 156 -13.09 -11.36 -24.14
C THR A 156 -12.84 -12.62 -23.31
N THR A 157 -11.62 -13.17 -23.33
CA THR A 157 -11.24 -14.36 -22.56
C THR A 157 -11.27 -14.06 -21.06
N THR A 158 -11.87 -14.94 -20.28
CA THR A 158 -12.02 -14.84 -18.83
C THR A 158 -11.24 -15.94 -18.09
N ALA A 159 -11.04 -15.76 -16.79
CA ALA A 159 -10.42 -16.80 -15.95
C ALA A 159 -11.22 -18.12 -15.95
N ARG A 160 -12.54 -18.07 -16.22
CA ARG A 160 -13.42 -19.24 -16.28
C ARG A 160 -13.07 -20.11 -17.48
N ASP A 161 -12.72 -19.51 -18.61
CA ASP A 161 -12.30 -20.22 -19.82
C ASP A 161 -11.02 -21.03 -19.57
N LEU A 162 -10.06 -20.44 -18.84
CA LEU A 162 -8.83 -21.12 -18.44
C LEU A 162 -9.09 -22.29 -17.49
N GLN A 163 -10.02 -22.12 -16.54
CA GLN A 163 -10.39 -23.17 -15.59
C GLN A 163 -11.14 -24.33 -16.28
N ALA A 164 -12.02 -24.01 -17.23
CA ALA A 164 -12.71 -25.00 -18.05
C ALA A 164 -11.70 -25.75 -18.95
N ALA A 165 -10.79 -25.03 -19.62
CA ALA A 165 -9.72 -25.63 -20.41
C ALA A 165 -8.82 -26.54 -19.55
N ALA A 166 -8.43 -26.11 -18.35
CA ALA A 166 -7.64 -26.93 -17.42
C ALA A 166 -8.36 -28.22 -17.05
N PHE A 167 -9.66 -28.13 -16.71
CA PHE A 167 -10.49 -29.30 -16.42
C PHE A 167 -10.55 -30.29 -17.61
N LEU A 168 -10.68 -29.80 -18.84
CA LEU A 168 -10.69 -30.64 -20.03
C LEU A 168 -9.34 -31.32 -20.28
N ILE A 169 -8.22 -30.62 -20.03
CA ILE A 169 -6.87 -31.19 -20.11
C ILE A 169 -6.70 -32.33 -19.08
N GLU A 170 -7.19 -32.13 -17.85
CA GLU A 170 -7.20 -33.18 -16.82
C GLU A 170 -7.99 -34.43 -17.26
N HIS A 171 -9.00 -34.26 -18.13
CA HIS A 171 -9.80 -35.34 -18.71
C HIS A 171 -9.29 -35.83 -20.07
N GLY A 172 -8.04 -35.51 -20.40
CA GLY A 172 -7.32 -36.07 -21.56
C GLY A 172 -7.58 -35.35 -22.87
N ALA A 173 -8.00 -34.07 -22.86
CA ALA A 173 -8.07 -33.25 -24.07
C ALA A 173 -6.70 -33.12 -24.74
N LYS A 174 -6.64 -33.33 -26.06
CA LYS A 174 -5.39 -33.27 -26.83
C LYS A 174 -5.14 -31.88 -27.37
N LEU A 175 -4.31 -31.11 -26.67
CA LEU A 175 -3.87 -29.78 -27.10
C LEU A 175 -3.19 -29.78 -28.49
N SER A 176 -2.52 -30.88 -28.84
CA SER A 176 -1.87 -31.03 -30.14
C SER A 176 -2.86 -31.01 -31.33
N ALA A 177 -4.16 -31.20 -31.09
CA ALA A 177 -5.17 -31.11 -32.14
C ALA A 177 -5.57 -29.66 -32.44
N ILE A 178 -5.35 -28.72 -31.51
CA ILE A 178 -5.79 -27.31 -31.66
C ILE A 178 -5.20 -26.66 -32.92
N PRO A 179 -3.88 -26.78 -33.22
CA PRO A 179 -3.32 -26.19 -34.43
C PRO A 179 -3.91 -26.73 -35.73
N ASP A 180 -4.42 -27.97 -35.76
CA ASP A 180 -4.96 -28.59 -36.98
C ASP A 180 -6.33 -28.04 -37.38
N TYR A 181 -7.07 -27.45 -36.42
CA TYR A 181 -8.46 -27.07 -36.56
C TYR A 181 -8.74 -25.59 -36.26
N VAL A 182 -8.02 -24.98 -35.33
CA VAL A 182 -8.17 -23.56 -34.96
C VAL A 182 -7.18 -22.67 -35.72
N ASN A 183 -5.94 -23.13 -35.95
CA ASN A 183 -4.94 -22.37 -36.70
C ASN A 183 -4.97 -22.71 -38.20
N MET A 184 -5.92 -22.15 -38.93
CA MET A 184 -6.03 -22.36 -40.38
C MET A 184 -4.77 -21.93 -41.15
N GLN A 185 -4.29 -22.82 -42.02
CA GLN A 185 -3.35 -22.47 -43.09
C GLN A 185 -4.07 -21.63 -44.14
N LEU A 186 -3.44 -20.52 -44.56
CA LEU A 186 -3.97 -19.64 -45.60
C LEU A 186 -4.15 -20.40 -46.93
N THR A 187 -5.30 -20.20 -47.60
CA THR A 187 -5.48 -20.67 -48.98
C THR A 187 -4.48 -19.98 -49.93
N ASN A 188 -4.34 -20.52 -51.15
CA ASN A 188 -3.46 -19.87 -52.13
C ASN A 188 -4.00 -18.47 -52.49
N GLU A 189 -5.33 -18.30 -52.66
CA GLU A 189 -5.91 -16.97 -52.92
C GLU A 189 -5.68 -16.01 -51.74
N GLN A 190 -5.88 -16.49 -50.51
CA GLN A 190 -5.64 -15.70 -49.30
C GLN A 190 -4.18 -15.31 -49.11
N ARG A 191 -3.23 -16.19 -49.46
CA ARG A 191 -1.79 -15.87 -49.46
C ARG A 191 -1.48 -14.78 -50.47
N ASP A 192 -2.08 -14.82 -51.65
CA ASP A 192 -1.82 -13.83 -52.68
C ASP A 192 -2.43 -12.46 -52.32
N VAL A 193 -3.62 -12.44 -51.73
CA VAL A 193 -4.19 -11.20 -51.16
C VAL A 193 -3.33 -10.66 -50.03
N LEU A 194 -2.84 -11.49 -49.10
CA LEU A 194 -1.97 -11.05 -48.02
C LEU A 194 -0.67 -10.43 -48.56
N LYS A 195 -0.04 -11.02 -49.58
CA LYS A 195 1.13 -10.43 -50.25
C LYS A 195 0.81 -9.05 -50.83
N LEU A 196 -0.35 -8.89 -51.47
CA LEU A 196 -0.78 -7.58 -51.99
C LEU A 196 -1.00 -6.58 -50.86
N MET A 197 -1.55 -7.02 -49.72
CA MET A 197 -1.77 -6.15 -48.57
C MET A 197 -0.45 -5.64 -47.97
N VAL A 198 0.53 -6.54 -47.80
CA VAL A 198 1.88 -6.19 -47.32
C VAL A 198 2.54 -5.19 -48.28
N ASN A 199 2.48 -5.45 -49.59
CA ASN A 199 3.09 -4.58 -50.60
C ASN A 199 2.43 -3.19 -50.72
N SER A 200 1.14 -3.06 -50.38
CA SER A 200 0.40 -1.79 -50.43
C SER A 200 0.30 -1.09 -49.07
N LEU A 201 1.00 -1.60 -48.05
CA LEU A 201 1.01 -1.03 -46.72
C LEU A 201 1.68 0.35 -46.73
N THR A 202 1.00 1.33 -46.15
CA THR A 202 1.47 2.73 -46.06
C THR A 202 1.13 3.30 -44.70
N VAL A 203 1.91 4.27 -44.23
CA VAL A 203 1.75 4.88 -42.91
C VAL A 203 1.39 6.35 -43.02
N VAL A 204 0.47 6.80 -42.18
CA VAL A 204 0.16 8.21 -41.96
C VAL A 204 0.29 8.49 -40.48
N GLU A 205 1.10 9.49 -40.12
CA GLU A 205 1.18 9.95 -38.73
C GLU A 205 0.03 10.91 -38.42
N VAL A 206 -0.72 10.62 -37.36
CA VAL A 206 -1.78 11.48 -36.83
C VAL A 206 -1.55 11.69 -35.34
N ASN A 207 -1.14 12.90 -34.95
CA ASN A 207 -0.88 13.30 -33.56
C ASN A 207 0.08 12.32 -32.82
N GLY A 208 1.18 11.92 -33.45
CA GLY A 208 2.17 11.00 -32.87
C GLY A 208 1.81 9.51 -32.95
N ILE A 209 0.67 9.16 -33.54
CA ILE A 209 0.23 7.77 -33.75
C ILE A 209 0.42 7.39 -35.21
N GLN A 210 1.09 6.26 -35.45
CA GLN A 210 1.25 5.69 -36.78
C GLN A 210 0.02 4.89 -37.18
N VAL A 211 -0.78 5.43 -38.11
CA VAL A 211 -1.96 4.77 -38.65
C VAL A 211 -1.60 4.14 -40.00
N HIS A 212 -1.77 2.83 -40.08
CA HIS A 212 -1.44 2.07 -41.27
C HIS A 212 -2.66 1.92 -42.18
N PHE A 213 -2.41 1.94 -43.48
CA PHE A 213 -3.40 1.73 -44.53
C PHE A 213 -2.89 0.71 -45.52
N THR A 214 -3.73 -0.24 -45.89
CA THR A 214 -3.52 -1.11 -47.05
C THR A 214 -4.72 -1.00 -47.98
N ALA A 215 -4.47 -0.98 -49.29
CA ALA A 215 -5.51 -0.89 -50.31
C ALA A 215 -5.24 -1.95 -51.38
N VAL A 216 -6.21 -2.82 -51.62
CA VAL A 216 -6.05 -3.98 -52.51
C VAL A 216 -7.28 -4.08 -53.42
N GLN A 217 -7.05 -4.31 -54.70
CA GLN A 217 -8.09 -4.59 -55.68
C GLN A 217 -8.08 -6.08 -56.02
N VAL A 218 -9.23 -6.75 -55.91
CA VAL A 218 -9.37 -8.18 -56.19
C VAL A 218 -10.56 -8.39 -57.13
N LYS A 219 -10.38 -9.23 -58.15
CA LYS A 219 -11.40 -9.46 -59.19
C LYS A 219 -12.63 -10.17 -58.63
N ASP A 220 -12.41 -11.20 -57.81
CA ASP A 220 -13.44 -12.04 -57.21
C ASP A 220 -13.53 -11.80 -55.71
N TYR A 221 -14.69 -12.10 -55.12
CA TYR A 221 -14.88 -12.05 -53.67
C TYR A 221 -13.98 -13.07 -52.97
N VAL A 222 -13.20 -12.61 -52.00
CA VAL A 222 -12.33 -13.47 -51.18
C VAL A 222 -12.90 -13.58 -49.77
N ASP A 223 -13.24 -14.79 -49.37
CA ASP A 223 -13.74 -15.07 -48.04
C ASP A 223 -12.64 -14.96 -46.96
N GLY A 224 -13.01 -14.50 -45.77
CA GLY A 224 -12.10 -14.41 -44.62
C GLY A 224 -11.08 -13.27 -44.68
N VAL A 225 -11.31 -12.18 -45.44
CA VAL A 225 -10.40 -11.01 -45.48
C VAL A 225 -10.14 -10.39 -44.09
N SER A 226 -11.10 -10.46 -43.16
CA SER A 226 -10.91 -10.04 -41.76
C SER A 226 -9.78 -10.79 -41.05
N PHE A 227 -9.57 -12.07 -41.38
CA PHE A 227 -8.46 -12.87 -40.87
C PHE A 227 -7.12 -12.42 -41.44
N LEU A 228 -7.08 -12.01 -42.72
CA LEU A 228 -5.88 -11.45 -43.34
C LEU A 228 -5.47 -10.13 -42.69
N VAL A 229 -6.45 -9.27 -42.35
CA VAL A 229 -6.19 -8.02 -41.63
C VAL A 229 -5.59 -8.30 -40.24
N HIS A 230 -6.13 -9.29 -39.52
CA HIS A 230 -5.55 -9.72 -38.24
C HIS A 230 -4.12 -10.25 -38.42
N LYS A 231 -3.89 -11.14 -39.38
CA LYS A 231 -2.57 -11.69 -39.69
C LYS A 231 -1.56 -10.60 -40.04
N LEU A 232 -1.98 -9.59 -40.81
CA LEU A 232 -1.12 -8.45 -41.15
C LEU A 232 -0.79 -7.59 -39.92
N MET A 233 -1.75 -7.36 -39.02
CA MET A 233 -1.47 -6.65 -37.77
C MET A 233 -0.43 -7.35 -36.90
N ASP A 234 -0.46 -8.69 -36.86
CA ASP A 234 0.53 -9.48 -36.13
C ASP A 234 1.87 -9.47 -36.85
N LEU A 235 1.88 -9.67 -38.17
CA LEU A 235 3.09 -9.76 -38.99
C LEU A 235 3.93 -8.49 -38.95
N GLU A 236 3.29 -7.33 -39.02
CA GLU A 236 3.94 -6.01 -39.12
C GLU A 236 3.86 -5.21 -37.79
N GLU A 237 3.47 -5.86 -36.69
CA GLU A 237 3.32 -5.26 -35.35
C GLU A 237 2.47 -3.98 -35.34
N ILE A 238 1.41 -3.93 -36.16
CA ILE A 238 0.63 -2.72 -36.38
C ILE A 238 -0.31 -2.45 -35.19
N ASN A 239 -0.35 -1.19 -34.74
CA ASN A 239 -1.28 -0.75 -33.69
C ASN A 239 -2.65 -0.32 -34.22
N VAL A 240 -2.71 0.34 -35.39
CA VAL A 240 -3.96 0.80 -36.01
C VAL A 240 -3.88 0.56 -37.51
N LEU A 241 -4.82 -0.20 -38.06
CA LEU A 241 -4.85 -0.59 -39.47
C LEU A 241 -6.23 -0.34 -40.07
N PHE A 242 -6.27 0.33 -41.22
CA PHE A 242 -7.43 0.39 -42.11
C PHE A 242 -7.09 -0.34 -43.41
N SER A 243 -7.79 -1.45 -43.67
CA SER A 243 -7.62 -2.25 -44.87
C SER A 243 -8.81 -2.02 -45.81
N LEU A 244 -8.52 -1.59 -47.04
CA LEU A 244 -9.51 -1.27 -48.06
C LEU A 244 -9.42 -2.32 -49.17
N PHE A 245 -10.53 -2.96 -49.48
CA PHE A 245 -10.63 -3.98 -50.51
C PHE A 245 -11.66 -3.56 -51.56
N ASP A 246 -11.24 -3.39 -52.81
CA ASP A 246 -12.15 -3.19 -53.94
C ASP A 246 -12.49 -4.56 -54.55
N MET A 247 -13.74 -4.98 -54.35
CA MET A 247 -14.28 -6.27 -54.79
C MET A 247 -15.74 -6.09 -55.22
N GLU A 248 -16.15 -6.71 -56.33
CA GLU A 248 -17.54 -6.70 -56.83
C GLU A 248 -18.20 -5.31 -56.89
N ASN A 249 -17.44 -4.30 -57.34
CA ASN A 249 -17.90 -2.92 -57.51
C ASN A 249 -18.26 -2.21 -56.18
N LYS A 250 -17.67 -2.66 -55.07
CA LYS A 250 -17.79 -2.07 -53.73
C LYS A 250 -16.42 -2.01 -53.04
N VAL A 251 -16.21 -0.96 -52.25
CA VAL A 251 -15.06 -0.86 -51.35
C VAL A 251 -15.46 -1.36 -49.97
N TYR A 252 -14.85 -2.45 -49.53
CA TYR A 252 -14.93 -2.96 -48.18
C TYR A 252 -13.80 -2.35 -47.34
N VAL A 253 -14.14 -1.79 -46.19
CA VAL A 253 -13.18 -1.25 -45.21
C VAL A 253 -13.22 -2.14 -43.99
N ILE A 254 -12.07 -2.66 -43.59
CA ILE A 254 -11.89 -3.39 -42.34
C ILE A 254 -10.88 -2.61 -41.51
N ALA A 255 -11.33 -2.13 -40.36
CA ALA A 255 -10.55 -1.33 -39.44
C ALA A 255 -10.28 -2.11 -38.17
N ARG A 256 -9.04 -2.07 -37.68
CA ARG A 256 -8.66 -2.62 -36.38
C ARG A 256 -7.71 -1.69 -35.62
N SER A 257 -7.87 -1.68 -34.30
CA SER A 257 -7.02 -0.94 -33.36
C SER A 257 -6.69 -1.79 -32.14
N ARG A 258 -5.41 -1.82 -31.77
CA ARG A 258 -4.90 -2.29 -30.47
C ARG A 258 -4.87 -1.18 -29.42
N LEU A 259 -5.08 0.08 -29.83
CA LEU A 259 -5.07 1.23 -28.94
C LEU A 259 -6.48 1.54 -28.46
N GLU A 260 -6.70 1.50 -27.14
CA GLU A 260 -8.00 1.77 -26.53
C GLU A 260 -8.51 3.20 -26.79
N GLU A 261 -7.64 4.19 -27.00
CA GLU A 261 -8.08 5.56 -27.27
C GLU A 261 -8.64 5.73 -28.69
N ILE A 262 -8.37 4.77 -29.58
CA ILE A 262 -8.81 4.82 -30.96
C ILE A 262 -10.02 3.93 -31.13
N ASP A 263 -11.17 4.58 -31.19
CA ASP A 263 -12.42 3.94 -31.55
C ASP A 263 -12.59 3.90 -33.07
N VAL A 264 -12.25 2.75 -33.68
CA VAL A 264 -12.40 2.59 -35.14
C VAL A 264 -13.86 2.51 -35.57
N SER A 265 -14.79 2.15 -34.67
CA SER A 265 -16.22 2.05 -34.97
C SER A 265 -16.83 3.41 -35.29
N THR A 266 -16.36 4.49 -34.64
CA THR A 266 -16.81 5.86 -34.92
C THR A 266 -16.45 6.30 -36.35
N ILE A 267 -15.31 5.83 -36.85
CA ILE A 267 -14.84 6.13 -38.21
C ILE A 267 -15.65 5.34 -39.23
N THR A 268 -15.85 4.03 -39.00
CA THR A 268 -16.64 3.19 -39.91
C THR A 268 -18.13 3.57 -39.88
N ALA A 269 -18.67 4.04 -38.77
CA ALA A 269 -20.06 4.50 -38.67
C ALA A 269 -20.35 5.67 -39.63
N GLY A 270 -19.43 6.64 -39.78
CA GLY A 270 -19.56 7.70 -40.79
C GLY A 270 -19.31 7.25 -42.24
N LEU A 271 -19.03 5.96 -42.45
CA LEU A 271 -19.01 5.26 -43.73
C LEU A 271 -20.19 4.29 -43.89
N ASN A 272 -21.23 4.39 -43.04
CA ASN A 272 -22.37 3.45 -42.95
C ASN A 272 -21.95 2.01 -42.60
N GLY A 273 -20.89 1.86 -41.83
CA GLY A 273 -20.43 0.60 -41.26
C GLY A 273 -20.82 0.39 -39.81
N GLY A 274 -20.39 -0.73 -39.22
CA GLY A 274 -20.64 -1.11 -37.84
C GLY A 274 -19.53 -1.98 -37.26
N GLY A 275 -19.55 -2.17 -35.94
CA GLY A 275 -18.60 -3.01 -35.23
C GLY A 275 -18.31 -2.51 -33.81
N HIS A 276 -17.17 -2.92 -33.28
CA HIS A 276 -16.69 -2.57 -31.95
C HIS A 276 -15.55 -1.56 -32.00
N LYS A 277 -15.24 -0.98 -30.84
CA LYS A 277 -14.16 0.01 -30.66
C LYS A 277 -12.81 -0.42 -31.26
N SER A 278 -12.47 -1.70 -31.13
CA SER A 278 -11.20 -2.31 -31.58
C SER A 278 -11.25 -2.93 -32.97
N ALA A 279 -12.44 -3.24 -33.49
CA ALA A 279 -12.61 -3.90 -34.78
C ALA A 279 -13.96 -3.53 -35.39
N ALA A 280 -13.93 -2.93 -36.58
CA ALA A 280 -15.14 -2.51 -37.27
C ALA A 280 -15.02 -2.64 -38.79
N SER A 281 -16.15 -2.66 -39.49
CA SER A 281 -16.19 -2.80 -40.94
C SER A 281 -17.24 -1.90 -41.59
N ALA A 282 -17.01 -1.54 -42.85
CA ALA A 282 -17.95 -0.77 -43.66
C ALA A 282 -17.91 -1.23 -45.13
N SER A 283 -19.00 -1.03 -45.86
CA SER A 283 -19.05 -1.30 -47.31
C SER A 283 -19.63 -0.10 -48.05
N ILE A 284 -18.94 0.36 -49.09
CA ILE A 284 -19.25 1.61 -49.78
C ILE A 284 -19.40 1.32 -51.28
N ARG A 285 -20.51 1.74 -51.89
CA ARG A 285 -20.76 1.57 -53.33
C ARG A 285 -20.31 2.82 -54.11
N GLY A 286 -19.74 2.62 -55.30
CA GLY A 286 -19.44 3.71 -56.24
C GLY A 286 -18.39 4.72 -55.78
N SER A 287 -17.47 4.33 -54.90
CA SER A 287 -16.35 5.15 -54.44
C SER A 287 -15.02 4.48 -54.79
N SER A 288 -13.97 5.26 -55.08
CA SER A 288 -12.62 4.72 -55.28
C SER A 288 -11.93 4.43 -53.95
N LEU A 289 -10.94 3.52 -53.95
CA LEU A 289 -10.10 3.24 -52.77
C LEU A 289 -9.45 4.52 -52.21
N GLU A 290 -9.04 5.43 -53.09
CA GLU A 290 -8.36 6.66 -52.70
C GLU A 290 -9.31 7.68 -52.05
N ASP A 291 -10.53 7.80 -52.53
CA ASP A 291 -11.55 8.69 -51.95
C ASP A 291 -11.94 8.24 -50.55
N VAL A 292 -12.14 6.92 -50.38
CA VAL A 292 -12.45 6.33 -49.07
C VAL A 292 -11.29 6.55 -48.10
N ARG A 293 -10.04 6.35 -48.54
CA ARG A 293 -8.84 6.63 -47.73
C ARG A 293 -8.78 8.10 -47.30
N LYS A 294 -8.98 9.06 -48.22
CA LYS A 294 -8.97 10.50 -47.89
C LYS A 294 -10.06 10.86 -46.88
N LYS A 295 -11.24 10.26 -47.02
CA LYS A 295 -12.37 10.45 -46.09
C LYS A 295 -12.02 9.94 -44.69
N ILE A 296 -11.45 8.74 -44.58
CA ILE A 296 -10.97 8.16 -43.30
C ILE A 296 -9.96 9.11 -42.63
N ILE A 297 -8.94 9.56 -43.35
CA ILE A 297 -7.92 10.47 -42.80
C ILE A 297 -8.53 11.77 -42.28
N SER A 298 -9.49 12.34 -42.99
CA SER A 298 -10.18 13.57 -42.58
C SER A 298 -11.02 13.37 -41.31
N MET A 299 -11.70 12.23 -41.19
CA MET A 299 -12.47 11.86 -40.00
C MET A 299 -11.57 11.61 -38.79
N MET A 300 -10.44 10.91 -38.97
CA MET A 300 -9.47 10.66 -37.89
C MET A 300 -8.92 11.96 -37.28
N LYS A 301 -8.63 12.97 -38.12
CA LYS A 301 -8.17 14.29 -37.66
C LYS A 301 -9.21 15.04 -36.81
N ARG A 302 -10.50 14.69 -36.92
CA ARG A 302 -11.60 15.34 -36.18
C ARG A 302 -12.08 14.52 -34.98
N SER A 303 -12.10 13.20 -35.10
CA SER A 303 -12.79 12.31 -34.16
C SER A 303 -11.89 11.74 -33.06
N PHE A 304 -10.57 11.73 -33.22
CA PHE A 304 -9.69 11.15 -32.20
C PHE A 304 -9.54 12.09 -31.00
N SER A 305 -10.07 11.67 -29.85
CA SER A 305 -9.82 12.29 -28.55
C SER A 305 -8.57 11.66 -27.95
N PHE A 306 -7.53 12.46 -27.73
CA PHE A 306 -6.27 12.02 -27.13
C PHE A 306 -6.00 12.81 -25.86
N THR A 307 -5.37 12.15 -24.89
CA THR A 307 -4.81 12.83 -23.71
C THR A 307 -3.72 13.79 -24.18
N ARG A 308 -3.81 15.04 -23.73
CA ARG A 308 -2.92 16.14 -24.11
C ARG A 308 -1.87 16.40 -23.04
N ALA A 309 -0.80 17.09 -23.43
CA ALA A 309 0.23 17.56 -22.52
C ALA A 309 -0.36 18.34 -21.31
N ALA A 310 -1.37 19.17 -21.56
CA ALA A 310 -2.06 19.92 -20.51
C ALA A 310 -2.75 19.04 -19.46
N ASP A 311 -3.19 17.84 -19.84
CA ASP A 311 -3.96 16.95 -18.98
C ASP A 311 -3.06 16.21 -17.98
N ILE A 312 -1.76 16.12 -18.26
CA ILE A 312 -0.81 15.28 -17.50
C ILE A 312 0.39 16.05 -16.95
N MET A 313 0.57 17.30 -17.35
CA MET A 313 1.69 18.12 -16.88
C MET A 313 1.56 18.50 -15.41
N SER A 314 2.69 18.54 -14.72
CA SER A 314 2.77 19.17 -13.41
C SER A 314 2.84 20.69 -13.56
N THR A 315 1.90 21.39 -12.92
CA THR A 315 1.78 22.86 -12.93
C THR A 315 1.50 23.40 -11.52
N PRO A 316 2.07 24.55 -11.11
CA PRO A 316 3.04 25.37 -11.83
C PRO A 316 4.45 24.74 -11.83
N VAL A 317 5.17 24.84 -12.95
CA VAL A 317 6.54 24.33 -13.03
C VAL A 317 7.51 25.24 -12.27
N LYS A 318 8.36 24.65 -11.44
CA LYS A 318 9.42 25.40 -10.75
C LYS A 318 10.58 25.59 -11.70
N THR A 319 11.01 26.83 -11.91
CA THR A 319 12.16 27.20 -12.75
C THR A 319 13.33 27.67 -11.90
N ILE A 320 14.51 27.75 -12.51
CA ILE A 320 15.71 28.35 -11.90
C ILE A 320 16.32 29.38 -12.85
N HIS A 321 16.89 30.46 -12.32
CA HIS A 321 17.54 31.47 -13.15
C HIS A 321 18.91 30.96 -13.65
N ARG A 322 19.31 31.33 -14.87
CA ARG A 322 20.57 30.87 -15.48
C ARG A 322 21.84 31.26 -14.70
N GLU A 323 21.78 32.35 -13.94
CA GLU A 323 22.89 32.84 -13.10
C GLU A 323 22.87 32.27 -11.67
N SER A 324 21.82 31.53 -11.27
CA SER A 324 21.77 30.87 -9.96
C SER A 324 22.91 29.86 -9.81
N SER A 325 23.32 29.61 -8.57
CA SER A 325 24.37 28.62 -8.30
C SER A 325 23.87 27.18 -8.46
N ILE A 326 24.78 26.24 -8.75
CA ILE A 326 24.49 24.80 -8.76
C ILE A 326 23.90 24.33 -7.43
N ASN A 327 24.40 24.84 -6.30
CA ASN A 327 23.87 24.51 -4.98
C ASN A 327 22.41 24.96 -4.82
N GLU A 328 22.08 26.18 -5.24
CA GLU A 328 20.72 26.71 -5.19
C GLU A 328 19.77 25.92 -6.10
N ALA A 329 20.21 25.57 -7.31
CA ALA A 329 19.46 24.73 -8.23
C ALA A 329 19.22 23.33 -7.64
N TYR A 330 20.24 22.73 -7.04
CA TYR A 330 20.16 21.42 -6.40
C TYR A 330 19.21 21.41 -5.19
N LEU A 331 19.27 22.43 -4.34
CA LEU A 331 18.33 22.61 -3.23
C LEU A 331 16.90 22.82 -3.73
N THR A 332 16.71 23.63 -4.78
CA THR A 332 15.40 23.86 -5.40
C THR A 332 14.81 22.56 -5.95
N LEU A 333 15.66 21.72 -6.53
CA LEU A 333 15.30 20.42 -7.07
C LEU A 333 14.90 19.43 -5.97
N ILE A 334 15.67 19.34 -4.88
CA ILE A 334 15.31 18.53 -3.71
C ILE A 334 13.98 19.01 -3.10
N ARG A 335 13.80 20.32 -2.94
CA ARG A 335 12.59 20.93 -2.35
C ARG A 335 11.33 20.71 -3.18
N SER A 336 11.48 20.55 -4.49
CA SER A 336 10.37 20.38 -5.43
C SER A 336 10.07 18.91 -5.75
N GLY A 337 10.96 17.97 -5.35
CA GLY A 337 10.80 16.54 -5.65
C GLY A 337 11.01 16.20 -7.14
N PHE A 338 11.46 17.17 -7.94
CA PHE A 338 11.76 16.97 -9.35
C PHE A 338 13.16 16.37 -9.51
N SER A 339 13.45 15.79 -10.68
CA SER A 339 14.78 15.28 -11.02
C SER A 339 15.57 16.19 -11.98
N GLY A 340 15.03 17.38 -12.28
CA GLY A 340 15.58 18.38 -13.21
C GLY A 340 14.69 19.63 -13.24
N LEU A 341 15.26 20.78 -13.60
CA LEU A 341 14.59 22.08 -13.60
C LEU A 341 14.72 22.77 -14.98
N PRO A 342 13.65 23.41 -15.50
CA PRO A 342 13.77 24.36 -16.59
C PRO A 342 14.54 25.61 -16.13
N VAL A 343 15.48 26.05 -16.95
CA VAL A 343 16.33 27.23 -16.70
C VAL A 343 15.79 28.40 -17.50
N VAL A 344 15.61 29.54 -16.84
CA VAL A 344 15.07 30.76 -17.47
C VAL A 344 16.06 31.93 -17.41
N ASP A 345 15.86 32.89 -18.31
CA ASP A 345 16.52 34.21 -18.28
C ASP A 345 15.72 35.24 -17.46
N ASP A 346 16.17 36.50 -17.50
CA ASP A 346 15.57 37.63 -16.79
C ASP A 346 14.12 37.91 -17.21
N GLU A 347 13.72 37.53 -18.42
CA GLU A 347 12.35 37.71 -18.95
C GLU A 347 11.41 36.53 -18.61
N GLY A 348 11.97 35.47 -18.01
CA GLY A 348 11.28 34.23 -17.69
C GLY A 348 11.13 33.30 -18.90
N THR A 349 11.89 33.53 -19.97
CA THR A 349 11.92 32.71 -21.17
C THR A 349 12.77 31.47 -20.92
N LEU A 350 12.33 30.32 -21.43
CA LEU A 350 13.10 29.07 -21.28
C LEU A 350 14.39 29.15 -22.10
N VAL A 351 15.55 28.98 -21.45
CA VAL A 351 16.89 29.03 -22.08
C VAL A 351 17.70 27.75 -21.93
N GLY A 352 17.21 26.79 -21.14
CA GLY A 352 17.85 25.48 -21.00
C GLY A 352 17.17 24.59 -19.98
N ILE A 353 17.75 23.43 -19.72
CA ILE A 353 17.31 22.47 -18.70
C ILE A 353 18.53 21.97 -17.94
N ILE A 354 18.45 21.90 -16.61
CA ILE A 354 19.49 21.29 -15.77
C ILE A 354 18.96 20.04 -15.06
N ALA A 355 19.65 18.91 -15.22
CA ALA A 355 19.25 17.64 -14.61
C ALA A 355 20.05 17.35 -13.34
N ARG A 356 19.44 16.61 -12.40
CA ARG A 356 20.03 16.24 -11.11
C ARG A 356 21.43 15.64 -11.23
N ARG A 357 21.65 14.74 -12.20
CA ARG A 357 22.95 14.08 -12.42
C ARG A 357 24.07 15.09 -12.70
N ASP A 358 23.77 16.16 -13.44
CA ASP A 358 24.77 17.12 -13.89
C ASP A 358 25.14 18.05 -12.74
N MET A 359 24.17 18.38 -11.88
CA MET A 359 24.42 19.06 -10.60
C MET A 359 25.18 18.19 -9.61
N GLU A 360 24.83 16.91 -9.45
CA GLU A 360 25.55 15.99 -8.54
C GLU A 360 27.01 15.81 -8.97
N LYS A 361 27.27 15.68 -10.28
CA LYS A 361 28.64 15.69 -10.82
C LYS A 361 29.36 17.00 -10.50
N ALA A 362 28.75 18.14 -10.77
CA ALA A 362 29.33 19.45 -10.47
C ALA A 362 29.67 19.62 -8.97
N ILE A 363 28.75 19.21 -8.08
CA ILE A 363 28.96 19.23 -6.62
C ILE A 363 30.10 18.29 -6.22
N HIS A 364 30.17 17.09 -6.79
CA HIS A 364 31.24 16.13 -6.51
C HIS A 364 32.63 16.67 -6.87
N HIS A 365 32.70 17.53 -7.90
CA HIS A 365 33.93 18.22 -8.31
C HIS A 365 34.16 19.58 -7.62
N GLY A 366 33.39 19.91 -6.58
CA GLY A 366 33.56 21.15 -5.81
C GLY A 366 33.05 22.42 -6.51
N LEU A 367 32.22 22.28 -7.55
CA LEU A 367 31.70 23.38 -8.37
C LEU A 367 30.32 23.86 -7.89
N GLN A 368 29.99 23.69 -6.61
CA GLN A 368 28.66 24.02 -6.09
C GLN A 368 28.27 25.51 -6.21
N ASN A 369 29.26 26.42 -6.29
CA ASN A 369 29.02 27.86 -6.43
C ASN A 369 29.03 28.34 -7.88
N ALA A 370 29.33 27.46 -8.84
CA ALA A 370 29.35 27.82 -10.25
C ALA A 370 27.91 28.07 -10.77
N PRO A 371 27.73 28.89 -11.81
CA PRO A 371 26.40 29.24 -12.31
C PRO A 371 25.78 28.10 -13.11
N VAL A 372 24.45 27.96 -13.03
CA VAL A 372 23.66 26.92 -13.72
C VAL A 372 23.91 26.93 -15.23
N LYS A 373 24.07 28.10 -15.86
CA LYS A 373 24.34 28.23 -17.30
C LYS A 373 25.55 27.43 -17.79
N SER A 374 26.51 27.14 -16.92
CA SER A 374 27.73 26.40 -17.26
C SER A 374 27.51 24.87 -17.34
N PHE A 375 26.39 24.37 -16.82
CA PHE A 375 26.10 22.93 -16.72
C PHE A 375 24.74 22.54 -17.31
N MET A 376 23.88 23.51 -17.60
CA MET A 376 22.59 23.25 -18.24
C MET A 376 22.77 22.77 -19.69
N SER A 377 21.82 21.97 -20.17
CA SER A 377 21.66 21.72 -21.60
C SER A 377 20.95 22.91 -22.24
N PRO A 378 21.55 23.58 -23.25
CA PRO A 378 20.91 24.68 -23.98
C PRO A 378 19.92 24.20 -25.04
N GLN A 379 19.89 22.90 -25.35
CA GLN A 379 18.94 22.34 -26.31
C GLN A 379 17.56 22.24 -25.68
N ILE A 380 16.66 23.12 -26.10
CA ILE A 380 15.29 23.20 -25.61
C ILE A 380 14.43 22.23 -26.43
N ILE A 381 14.11 21.10 -25.82
CA ILE A 381 13.16 20.14 -26.38
C ILE A 381 11.89 20.22 -25.52
N GLY A 382 10.83 20.83 -26.03
CA GLY A 382 9.59 21.09 -25.29
C GLY A 382 8.35 20.88 -26.15
N VAL A 383 7.18 20.83 -25.49
CA VAL A 383 5.88 20.56 -26.13
C VAL A 383 4.88 21.67 -25.85
N SER A 384 3.87 21.78 -26.70
CA SER A 384 2.71 22.66 -26.50
C SER A 384 1.67 21.98 -25.59
N THR A 385 0.75 22.77 -25.02
CA THR A 385 -0.37 22.24 -24.23
C THR A 385 -1.31 21.32 -24.99
N ARG A 386 -1.28 21.35 -26.33
CA ARG A 386 -2.18 20.59 -27.21
C ARG A 386 -1.55 19.30 -27.72
N ASP A 387 -0.25 19.10 -27.53
CA ASP A 387 0.45 17.92 -28.06
C ASP A 387 -0.02 16.67 -27.34
N SER A 388 -0.07 15.54 -28.05
CA SER A 388 -0.56 14.27 -27.50
C SER A 388 0.51 13.61 -26.61
N ILE A 389 0.06 12.75 -25.69
CA ILE A 389 0.99 11.90 -24.91
C ILE A 389 1.89 11.02 -25.79
N TYR A 390 1.44 10.66 -26.99
CA TYR A 390 2.21 9.86 -27.94
C TYR A 390 3.34 10.68 -28.57
N THR A 391 3.06 11.92 -28.96
CA THR A 391 4.08 12.89 -29.40
C THR A 391 5.12 13.10 -28.30
N ILE A 392 4.68 13.31 -27.06
CA ILE A 392 5.59 13.48 -25.91
C ILE A 392 6.46 12.24 -25.70
N ARG A 393 5.87 11.04 -25.76
CA ARG A 393 6.58 9.76 -25.61
C ARG A 393 7.65 9.59 -26.69
N ASN A 394 7.29 9.76 -27.96
CA ASN A 394 8.22 9.59 -29.08
C ASN A 394 9.39 10.58 -28.94
N LEU A 395 9.09 11.84 -28.64
CA LEU A 395 10.08 12.88 -28.38
C LEU A 395 11.01 12.53 -27.19
N MET A 396 10.49 11.91 -26.12
CA MET A 396 11.32 11.42 -25.01
C MET A 396 12.24 10.26 -25.40
N VAL A 397 11.76 9.34 -26.25
CA VAL A 397 12.51 8.16 -26.71
C VAL A 397 13.60 8.58 -27.70
N GLU A 398 13.24 9.34 -28.74
CA GLU A 398 14.14 9.76 -29.81
C GLU A 398 15.30 10.61 -29.29
N ASN A 399 15.05 11.45 -28.28
CA ASN A 399 16.06 12.34 -27.72
C ASN A 399 16.70 11.79 -26.43
N ASP A 400 16.37 10.56 -26.01
CA ASP A 400 16.73 9.96 -24.72
C ASP A 400 16.60 10.93 -23.53
N ILE A 401 15.48 11.64 -23.46
CA ILE A 401 15.19 12.59 -22.38
C ILE A 401 14.16 12.03 -21.40
N GLY A 402 14.40 12.27 -20.11
CA GLY A 402 13.52 11.81 -19.03
C GLY A 402 12.36 12.73 -18.69
N ARG A 403 12.32 13.91 -19.31
CA ARG A 403 11.41 15.01 -18.97
C ARG A 403 11.26 15.94 -20.18
N VAL A 404 10.10 16.58 -20.28
CA VAL A 404 9.79 17.55 -21.33
C VAL A 404 9.05 18.75 -20.72
N PRO A 405 9.57 19.98 -20.81
CA PRO A 405 8.84 21.18 -20.44
C PRO A 405 7.66 21.43 -21.39
N VAL A 406 6.54 21.86 -20.82
CA VAL A 406 5.38 22.36 -21.58
C VAL A 406 5.52 23.87 -21.69
N ILE A 407 5.57 24.37 -22.92
CA ILE A 407 5.91 25.75 -23.24
C ILE A 407 4.67 26.47 -23.81
N LYS A 408 4.40 27.67 -23.31
CA LYS A 408 3.39 28.58 -23.88
C LYS A 408 3.98 29.97 -24.01
N SER A 409 4.01 30.49 -25.24
CA SER A 409 4.58 31.81 -25.57
C SER A 409 6.03 31.97 -25.06
N GLY A 410 6.88 30.96 -25.27
CA GLY A 410 8.29 30.96 -24.84
C GLY A 410 8.55 30.69 -23.36
N LYS A 411 7.50 30.68 -22.52
CA LYS A 411 7.62 30.46 -21.08
C LYS A 411 7.26 29.01 -20.69
N PRO A 412 8.02 28.39 -19.77
CA PRO A 412 7.67 27.07 -19.26
C PRO A 412 6.48 27.19 -18.31
N ILE A 413 5.37 26.54 -18.64
CA ILE A 413 4.12 26.55 -17.85
C ILE A 413 3.85 25.22 -17.15
N GLY A 414 4.53 24.16 -17.56
CA GLY A 414 4.41 22.83 -16.99
C GLY A 414 5.64 21.97 -17.29
N ILE A 415 5.71 20.80 -16.69
CA ILE A 415 6.72 19.78 -17.01
C ILE A 415 6.07 18.39 -16.96
N ILE A 416 6.47 17.52 -17.88
CA ILE A 416 6.02 16.13 -17.95
C ILE A 416 7.25 15.23 -17.80
N THR A 417 7.17 14.23 -16.93
CA THR A 417 8.25 13.25 -16.69
C THR A 417 7.92 11.87 -17.26
N ARG A 418 8.94 11.00 -17.40
CA ARG A 418 8.72 9.58 -17.72
C ARG A 418 7.70 8.93 -16.80
N SER A 419 7.70 9.25 -15.50
CA SER A 419 6.74 8.72 -14.53
C SER A 419 5.30 9.20 -14.77
N ASP A 420 5.12 10.41 -15.31
CA ASP A 420 3.79 10.92 -15.65
C ASP A 420 3.23 10.23 -16.89
N LEU A 421 4.08 10.01 -17.91
CA LEU A 421 3.73 9.20 -19.08
C LEU A 421 3.44 7.76 -18.67
N LEU A 422 4.34 7.12 -17.92
CA LEU A 422 4.17 5.75 -17.44
C LEU A 422 2.93 5.63 -16.57
N ARG A 423 2.56 6.64 -15.76
CA ARG A 423 1.29 6.63 -15.05
C ARG A 423 0.13 6.58 -16.02
N VAL A 424 0.12 7.39 -17.08
CA VAL A 424 -1.00 7.41 -18.03
C VAL A 424 -1.07 6.12 -18.86
N PHE A 425 0.08 5.58 -19.29
CA PHE A 425 0.15 4.30 -20.01
C PHE A 425 -0.18 3.11 -19.10
N HIS A 426 0.36 3.07 -17.87
CA HIS A 426 0.08 2.00 -16.92
C HIS A 426 -1.27 2.12 -16.21
N GLN A 427 -1.88 3.31 -16.10
CA GLN A 427 -3.27 3.43 -15.63
C GLN A 427 -4.26 2.79 -16.60
N LYS A 428 -3.85 2.50 -17.84
CA LYS A 428 -4.67 1.85 -18.87
C LYS A 428 -4.27 0.41 -19.15
N GLU A 429 -2.98 0.05 -19.12
CA GLU A 429 -2.57 -1.36 -19.04
C GLU A 429 -2.97 -2.02 -17.72
N ASN A 430 -3.17 -1.21 -16.68
CA ASN A 430 -3.68 -1.65 -15.40
C ASN A 430 -5.01 -0.99 -15.05
N ILE A 431 -6.04 -1.20 -15.88
CA ILE A 431 -7.42 -1.15 -15.36
C ILE A 431 -7.52 -2.06 -14.12
N VAL A 432 -6.75 -3.15 -14.07
CA VAL A 432 -6.62 -4.05 -12.90
C VAL A 432 -5.86 -3.45 -11.70
N VAL A 433 -4.98 -2.45 -11.85
CA VAL A 433 -4.23 -1.85 -10.71
C VAL A 433 -4.83 -0.52 -10.27
N ASN A 434 -5.51 0.22 -11.14
CA ASN A 434 -6.32 1.36 -10.69
C ASN A 434 -7.63 0.90 -10.01
N GLU A 435 -8.16 -0.29 -10.34
CA GLU A 435 -9.18 -0.96 -9.52
C GLU A 435 -8.62 -1.51 -8.19
N LEU A 436 -7.28 -1.59 -8.02
CA LEU A 436 -6.64 -1.85 -6.73
C LEU A 436 -6.36 -0.58 -5.91
N THR A 437 -6.72 0.62 -6.40
CA THR A 437 -6.58 1.87 -5.64
C THR A 437 -7.89 2.61 -5.45
N ARG A 438 -8.89 1.89 -4.93
CA ARG A 438 -9.72 2.37 -3.82
C ARG A 438 -9.98 1.18 -2.90
N LEU A 439 -8.91 0.65 -2.29
CA LEU A 439 -9.09 -0.30 -1.19
C LEU A 439 -9.92 0.41 -0.13
N ASN A 440 -11.21 0.09 -0.09
CA ASN A 440 -12.11 0.61 0.92
C ASN A 440 -11.94 -0.27 2.16
N VAL A 441 -11.35 0.29 3.20
CA VAL A 441 -11.09 -0.38 4.47
C VAL A 441 -12.12 -0.01 5.53
N SER A 442 -13.32 0.45 5.11
CA SER A 442 -14.41 0.80 6.03
C SER A 442 -14.75 -0.34 6.98
N GLU A 443 -14.82 -1.59 6.51
CA GLU A 443 -15.04 -2.76 7.37
C GLU A 443 -13.96 -2.90 8.44
N SER A 444 -12.69 -2.71 8.09
CA SER A 444 -11.59 -2.73 9.04
C SER A 444 -11.68 -1.57 10.03
N VAL A 445 -12.07 -0.37 9.60
CA VAL A 445 -12.31 0.77 10.50
C VAL A 445 -13.45 0.47 11.48
N PHE A 446 -14.57 -0.08 11.00
CA PHE A 446 -15.73 -0.44 11.82
C PHE A 446 -15.42 -1.56 12.82
N ALA A 447 -14.60 -2.53 12.44
CA ALA A 447 -14.17 -3.60 13.34
C ALA A 447 -13.15 -3.13 14.39
N HIS A 448 -12.38 -2.09 14.07
CA HIS A 448 -11.27 -1.63 14.90
C HIS A 448 -11.69 -0.66 16.00
N PHE A 449 -12.64 0.23 15.72
CA PHE A 449 -13.09 1.24 16.69
C PHE A 449 -14.33 0.80 17.47
N PRO A 450 -14.40 1.07 18.78
CA PRO A 450 -15.64 0.94 19.55
C PRO A 450 -16.76 1.83 18.98
N ALA A 451 -18.02 1.46 19.24
CA ALA A 451 -19.19 2.20 18.75
C ALA A 451 -19.16 3.70 19.08
N ALA A 452 -18.75 4.08 20.29
CA ALA A 452 -18.63 5.48 20.70
C ALA A 452 -17.61 6.28 19.86
N ASP A 453 -16.49 5.65 19.47
CA ASP A 453 -15.49 6.28 18.61
C ASP A 453 -16.00 6.41 17.16
N LEU A 454 -16.75 5.41 16.67
CA LEU A 454 -17.37 5.48 15.35
C LEU A 454 -18.44 6.57 15.25
N GLU A 455 -19.25 6.76 16.29
CA GLU A 455 -20.21 7.87 16.36
C GLU A 455 -19.51 9.23 16.29
N LEU A 456 -18.41 9.38 17.04
CA LEU A 456 -17.58 10.58 17.04
C LEU A 456 -16.95 10.83 15.67
N ILE A 457 -16.40 9.79 15.05
CA ILE A 457 -15.83 9.83 13.71
C ILE A 457 -16.89 10.27 12.68
N ASN A 458 -18.10 9.72 12.75
CA ASN A 458 -19.21 10.10 11.87
C ASN A 458 -19.67 11.54 12.10
N LEU A 459 -19.67 12.03 13.33
CA LEU A 459 -19.94 13.43 13.66
C LEU A 459 -18.91 14.36 13.01
N ILE A 460 -17.62 14.01 13.11
CA ILE A 460 -16.52 14.75 12.48
C ILE A 460 -16.69 14.75 10.96
N SER A 461 -17.01 13.59 10.37
CA SER A 461 -17.25 13.42 8.94
C SER A 461 -18.38 14.32 8.43
N GLY A 462 -19.52 14.31 9.11
CA GLY A 462 -20.67 15.14 8.75
C GLY A 462 -20.37 16.64 8.90
N PHE A 463 -19.60 17.02 9.91
CA PHE A 463 -19.17 18.40 10.10
C PHE A 463 -18.17 18.86 9.02
N ALA A 464 -17.22 18.00 8.64
CA ALA A 464 -16.28 18.25 7.56
C ALA A 464 -16.99 18.53 6.23
N ARG A 465 -18.05 17.78 5.93
CA ARG A 465 -18.90 18.03 4.75
C ARG A 465 -19.57 19.40 4.79
N ARG A 466 -20.09 19.82 5.94
CA ARG A 466 -20.77 21.13 6.09
C ARG A 466 -19.84 22.32 5.84
N ILE A 467 -18.58 22.19 6.24
CA ILE A 467 -17.56 23.24 6.05
C ILE A 467 -16.83 23.11 4.70
N GLY A 468 -16.99 21.98 4.01
CA GLY A 468 -16.37 21.76 2.70
C GLY A 468 -14.87 21.44 2.78
N VAL A 469 -14.40 20.89 3.90
CA VAL A 469 -13.00 20.51 4.11
C VAL A 469 -12.85 18.99 4.17
N ARG A 470 -11.80 18.46 3.55
CA ARG A 470 -11.52 17.02 3.57
C ARG A 470 -10.78 16.63 4.84
N THR A 471 -11.11 15.46 5.36
CA THR A 471 -10.58 14.94 6.62
C THR A 471 -10.17 13.48 6.48
N TYR A 472 -9.06 13.13 7.13
CA TYR A 472 -8.41 11.84 6.97
C TYR A 472 -7.87 11.32 8.30
N LEU A 473 -8.07 10.04 8.60
CA LEU A 473 -7.27 9.33 9.60
C LEU A 473 -5.87 9.11 9.03
N VAL A 474 -4.83 9.36 9.82
CA VAL A 474 -3.43 9.28 9.35
C VAL A 474 -2.49 8.65 10.37
N GLY A 475 -1.35 8.16 9.92
CA GLY A 475 -0.25 7.76 10.81
C GLY A 475 -0.42 6.39 11.45
N GLY A 476 -0.11 6.31 12.74
CA GLY A 476 -0.01 5.03 13.45
C GLY A 476 -1.33 4.26 13.49
N VAL A 477 -2.45 4.97 13.60
CA VAL A 477 -3.78 4.35 13.62
C VAL A 477 -4.12 3.63 12.32
N VAL A 478 -3.77 4.20 11.16
CA VAL A 478 -4.00 3.58 9.84
C VAL A 478 -3.21 2.27 9.71
N ARG A 479 -1.94 2.30 10.11
CA ARG A 479 -1.09 1.11 10.19
C ARG A 479 -1.69 0.04 11.08
N ASP A 480 -2.13 0.43 12.27
CA ASP A 480 -2.63 -0.49 13.28
C ASP A 480 -3.99 -1.09 12.90
N ILE A 481 -4.86 -0.34 12.21
CA ILE A 481 -6.10 -0.85 11.57
C ILE A 481 -5.77 -1.97 10.58
N ILE A 482 -4.78 -1.75 9.70
CA ILE A 482 -4.39 -2.75 8.69
C ILE A 482 -3.75 -3.99 9.34
N LEU A 483 -3.02 -3.81 10.44
CA LEU A 483 -2.37 -4.91 11.18
C LEU A 483 -3.31 -5.61 12.18
N GLY A 484 -4.51 -5.08 12.44
CA GLY A 484 -5.42 -5.58 13.46
C GLY A 484 -4.90 -5.41 14.90
N VAL A 485 -4.08 -4.39 15.13
CA VAL A 485 -3.49 -4.09 16.45
C VAL A 485 -4.40 -3.07 17.16
N PRO A 486 -4.86 -3.31 18.40
CA PRO A 486 -5.75 -2.38 19.08
C PRO A 486 -5.06 -1.02 19.29
N ASN A 487 -5.58 0.01 18.64
CA ASN A 487 -5.14 1.40 18.78
C ASN A 487 -6.32 2.33 18.47
N HIS A 488 -6.88 2.98 19.48
CA HIS A 488 -8.06 3.83 19.31
C HIS A 488 -7.71 5.33 19.33
N ASP A 489 -6.45 5.68 19.05
CA ASP A 489 -6.02 7.07 18.92
C ASP A 489 -6.65 7.70 17.66
N LEU A 490 -7.18 8.91 17.79
CA LEU A 490 -7.82 9.64 16.70
C LEU A 490 -6.90 10.75 16.18
N ASP A 491 -5.95 10.34 15.33
CA ASP A 491 -5.05 11.24 14.61
C ASP A 491 -5.64 11.63 13.26
N LEU A 492 -6.04 12.91 13.14
CA LEU A 492 -6.75 13.43 11.97
C LEU A 492 -5.95 14.53 11.27
N VAL A 493 -5.93 14.46 9.95
CA VAL A 493 -5.46 15.54 9.09
C VAL A 493 -6.63 16.21 8.39
N VAL A 494 -6.63 17.54 8.41
CA VAL A 494 -7.61 18.39 7.73
C VAL A 494 -6.91 19.07 6.55
N GLU A 495 -7.45 18.94 5.34
CA GLU A 495 -7.01 19.75 4.18
C GLU A 495 -7.60 21.16 4.31
N GLY A 496 -7.03 21.95 5.22
CA GLY A 496 -7.49 23.27 5.63
C GLY A 496 -6.89 23.67 6.98
N ASP A 497 -7.45 24.69 7.63
CA ASP A 497 -7.04 25.09 8.98
C ASP A 497 -7.66 24.16 10.05
N ALA A 498 -6.84 23.26 10.60
CA ALA A 498 -7.24 22.34 11.65
C ALA A 498 -7.62 23.04 12.97
N ILE A 499 -7.05 24.20 13.28
CA ILE A 499 -7.35 24.95 14.49
C ILE A 499 -8.76 25.51 14.38
N GLU A 500 -9.06 26.21 13.27
CA GLU A 500 -10.40 26.72 13.01
C GLU A 500 -11.43 25.56 12.95
N PHE A 501 -11.09 24.47 12.25
CA PHE A 501 -11.93 23.29 12.18
C PHE A 501 -12.27 22.74 13.57
N SER A 502 -11.26 22.53 14.41
CA SER A 502 -11.43 21.98 15.77
C SER A 502 -12.22 22.90 16.69
N GLN A 503 -12.03 24.22 16.61
CA GLN A 503 -12.76 25.19 17.42
C GLN A 503 -14.24 25.22 17.08
N ASN A 504 -14.57 25.18 15.78
CA ASN A 504 -15.95 25.15 15.32
C ASN A 504 -16.62 23.79 15.62
N LEU A 505 -15.89 22.68 15.43
CA LEU A 505 -16.35 21.33 15.78
C LEU A 505 -16.64 21.21 17.29
N ASN A 506 -15.82 21.83 18.14
CA ASN A 506 -15.98 21.76 19.59
C ASN A 506 -17.31 22.35 20.09
N ARG A 507 -17.97 23.21 19.30
CA ARG A 507 -19.32 23.71 19.62
C ARG A 507 -20.36 22.59 19.61
N LEU A 508 -20.12 21.52 18.87
CA LEU A 508 -20.97 20.33 18.79
C LEU A 508 -20.57 19.27 19.83
N ILE A 509 -19.26 19.12 20.07
CA ILE A 509 -18.70 18.06 20.92
C ILE A 509 -18.62 18.47 22.41
N ASN A 510 -18.59 19.78 22.69
CA ASN A 510 -18.55 20.35 24.04
C ASN A 510 -17.35 19.86 24.90
N GLY A 511 -16.17 19.77 24.29
CA GLY A 511 -14.90 19.44 24.93
C GLY A 511 -14.04 20.68 25.25
N LYS A 512 -12.79 20.45 25.64
CA LYS A 512 -11.76 21.48 25.84
C LYS A 512 -10.77 21.47 24.68
N VAL A 513 -10.69 22.56 23.93
CA VAL A 513 -9.72 22.72 22.83
C VAL A 513 -8.41 23.29 23.35
N VAL A 514 -7.29 22.72 22.93
CA VAL A 514 -5.94 23.27 23.09
C VAL A 514 -5.31 23.40 21.71
N ALA A 515 -4.99 24.62 21.30
CA ALA A 515 -4.40 24.90 19.99
C ALA A 515 -2.91 25.21 20.11
N TYR A 516 -2.14 24.81 19.10
CA TYR A 516 -0.72 25.09 18.95
C TYR A 516 -0.47 25.76 17.58
N PRO A 517 -0.72 27.08 17.47
CA PRO A 517 -0.64 27.81 16.20
C PRO A 517 0.67 27.68 15.41
N PRO A 518 1.87 27.69 16.02
CA PRO A 518 3.13 27.56 15.27
C PRO A 518 3.26 26.26 14.47
N PHE A 519 2.50 25.23 14.86
CA PHE A 519 2.48 23.94 14.20
C PHE A 519 1.19 23.74 13.39
N GLY A 520 0.18 24.60 13.49
CA GLY A 520 -1.11 24.35 12.84
C GLY A 520 -1.77 23.05 13.33
N THR A 521 -1.64 22.76 14.62
CA THR A 521 -2.23 21.57 15.26
C THR A 521 -3.12 21.97 16.42
N SER A 522 -4.16 21.20 16.67
CA SER A 522 -5.05 21.37 17.82
C SER A 522 -5.47 20.02 18.38
N VAL A 523 -5.86 20.04 19.65
CA VAL A 523 -6.30 18.86 20.39
C VAL A 523 -7.62 19.17 21.07
N ILE A 524 -8.60 18.26 20.93
CA ILE A 524 -9.84 18.31 21.69
C ILE A 524 -9.79 17.25 22.79
N PHE A 525 -9.97 17.68 24.04
CA PHE A 525 -10.10 16.80 25.21
C PHE A 525 -11.57 16.66 25.59
N LEU A 526 -12.06 15.43 25.60
CA LEU A 526 -13.42 15.08 26.00
C LEU A 526 -13.53 14.81 27.52
N LYS A 527 -14.76 14.80 28.03
CA LYS A 527 -15.03 14.63 29.48
C LYS A 527 -14.59 13.27 30.04
N ASP A 528 -14.56 12.26 29.19
CA ASP A 528 -14.08 10.90 29.48
C ASP A 528 -12.55 10.74 29.34
N LYS A 529 -11.82 11.86 29.20
CA LYS A 529 -10.37 11.91 28.94
C LYS A 529 -9.95 11.41 27.56
N LYS A 530 -10.88 11.15 26.63
CA LYS A 530 -10.54 10.87 25.23
C LYS A 530 -9.89 12.11 24.60
N ARG A 531 -8.89 11.87 23.77
CA ARG A 531 -8.11 12.89 23.05
C ARG A 531 -8.33 12.72 21.55
N ILE A 532 -8.56 13.83 20.85
CA ILE A 532 -8.66 13.88 19.38
C ILE A 532 -7.63 14.88 18.88
N ASP A 533 -6.71 14.42 18.03
CA ASP A 533 -5.62 15.21 17.49
C ASP A 533 -5.94 15.64 16.06
N PHE A 534 -5.86 16.95 15.80
CA PHE A 534 -6.04 17.54 14.48
C PHE A 534 -4.76 18.23 14.03
N ALA A 535 -4.36 17.96 12.80
CA ALA A 535 -3.25 18.64 12.14
C ALA A 535 -3.71 19.20 10.78
N SER A 536 -3.32 20.43 10.47
CA SER A 536 -3.49 20.96 9.12
C SER A 536 -2.57 20.21 8.17
N ALA A 537 -3.08 19.83 7.00
CA ALA A 537 -2.26 19.25 5.94
C ALA A 537 -1.19 20.26 5.53
N ARG A 538 0.08 19.87 5.70
CA ARG A 538 1.20 20.82 5.67
C ARG A 538 2.46 20.26 5.04
N LYS A 539 3.26 21.13 4.44
CA LYS A 539 4.65 20.86 4.04
C LYS A 539 5.58 21.30 5.16
N GLU A 540 6.57 20.48 5.48
CA GLU A 540 7.60 20.80 6.47
C GLU A 540 8.94 21.11 5.79
N PHE A 541 9.64 22.13 6.31
CA PHE A 541 10.97 22.50 5.87
C PHE A 541 11.93 22.50 7.07
N TYR A 542 13.04 21.77 6.97
CA TYR A 542 14.10 21.76 7.98
C TYR A 542 15.23 22.68 7.55
N ARG A 543 15.57 23.69 8.37
CA ARG A 543 16.65 24.64 8.05
C ARG A 543 18.04 24.01 8.10
N PHE A 544 18.23 23.04 9.00
CA PHE A 544 19.44 22.26 9.17
C PHE A 544 19.11 20.90 9.82
N PRO A 545 19.99 19.88 9.72
CA PRO A 545 19.76 18.55 10.29
C PRO A 545 19.37 18.59 11.78
N GLY A 546 18.22 18.02 12.15
CA GLY A 546 17.73 17.98 13.53
C GLY A 546 17.02 19.25 14.04
N ALA A 547 16.81 20.27 13.19
CA ALA A 547 16.02 21.45 13.53
C ALA A 547 14.52 21.14 13.69
N ALA A 548 13.77 22.03 14.35
CA ALA A 548 12.31 22.00 14.26
C ALA A 548 11.87 22.48 12.86
N PRO A 549 10.81 21.91 12.27
CA PRO A 549 10.39 22.27 10.92
C PRO A 549 9.62 23.61 10.88
N ASP A 550 9.78 24.36 9.78
CA ASP A 550 8.86 25.43 9.37
C ASP A 550 7.67 24.81 8.60
N VAL A 551 6.48 25.41 8.68
CA VAL A 551 5.20 24.83 8.24
C VAL A 551 4.48 25.70 7.20
N GLU A 552 4.02 25.10 6.08
CA GLU A 552 3.14 25.73 5.06
C GLU A 552 1.94 24.84 4.72
N TYR A 553 0.75 25.40 4.43
CA TYR A 553 -0.45 24.62 4.03
C TYR A 553 -0.24 23.86 2.70
N SER A 554 -0.70 22.61 2.61
CA SER A 554 -0.54 21.77 1.42
C SER A 554 -1.58 20.65 1.31
N ASP A 555 -1.62 19.96 0.15
CA ASP A 555 -2.36 18.70 -0.07
C ASP A 555 -1.89 17.52 0.83
N LEU A 556 -2.78 16.55 1.02
CA LEU A 556 -2.57 15.32 1.80
C LEU A 556 -1.29 14.57 1.39
N LYS A 557 -1.00 14.49 0.09
CA LYS A 557 0.17 13.75 -0.41
C LYS A 557 1.48 14.34 0.13
N LYS A 558 1.59 15.66 0.18
CA LYS A 558 2.77 16.34 0.75
C LYS A 558 2.84 16.22 2.28
N ASP A 559 1.71 16.18 2.99
CA ASP A 559 1.71 15.87 4.44
C ASP A 559 2.19 14.43 4.71
N LEU A 560 1.77 13.47 3.89
CA LEU A 560 2.21 12.09 4.05
C LEU A 560 3.70 11.94 3.70
N PHE A 561 4.23 12.69 2.72
CA PHE A 561 5.63 12.59 2.29
C PHE A 561 6.67 13.00 3.34
N ARG A 562 6.31 13.89 4.27
CA ARG A 562 7.23 14.33 5.35
C ARG A 562 7.38 13.33 6.49
N ARG A 563 6.61 12.23 6.49
CA ARG A 563 6.59 11.23 7.57
C ARG A 563 7.85 10.36 7.54
N ASP A 564 7.98 9.50 8.55
CA ASP A 564 9.19 8.72 8.76
C ASP A 564 9.33 7.54 7.77
N PHE A 565 8.31 6.70 7.69
CA PHE A 565 8.30 5.45 6.91
C PHE A 565 7.02 5.27 6.10
N THR A 566 7.10 4.50 5.02
CA THR A 566 5.96 4.18 4.13
C THR A 566 4.74 3.65 4.90
N LEU A 567 4.97 2.75 5.87
CA LEU A 567 3.92 2.17 6.71
C LEU A 567 3.15 3.19 7.58
N ASN A 568 3.74 4.36 7.88
CA ASN A 568 3.08 5.45 8.62
C ASN A 568 2.61 6.57 7.67
N ALA A 569 2.82 6.44 6.37
CA ALA A 569 2.55 7.44 5.34
C ALA A 569 1.33 7.08 4.48
N MET A 570 0.32 6.50 5.13
CA MET A 570 -0.98 6.21 4.56
C MET A 570 -2.06 7.01 5.27
N ALA A 571 -3.19 7.20 4.59
CA ALA A 571 -4.35 7.89 5.12
C ALA A 571 -5.64 7.13 4.77
N ILE A 572 -6.63 7.14 5.65
CA ILE A 572 -7.98 6.63 5.36
C ILE A 572 -8.91 7.84 5.32
N SER A 573 -9.64 8.03 4.23
CA SER A 573 -10.60 9.13 4.16
C SER A 573 -11.73 8.91 5.14
N ILE A 574 -11.99 9.97 5.90
CA ILE A 574 -13.16 10.07 6.74
C ILE A 574 -14.15 11.11 6.19
N TYR A 575 -14.07 11.43 4.90
CA TYR A 575 -15.01 12.33 4.24
C TYR A 575 -16.18 11.53 3.64
N PRO A 576 -17.45 12.00 3.72
CA PRO A 576 -18.61 11.19 3.35
C PRO A 576 -18.62 10.62 1.93
N ASP A 577 -18.12 11.39 0.94
CA ASP A 577 -18.17 11.00 -0.47
C ASP A 577 -17.22 9.85 -0.81
N ASN A 578 -16.21 9.60 0.03
CA ASN A 578 -15.21 8.58 -0.19
C ASN A 578 -14.79 7.89 1.13
N TRP A 579 -15.77 7.70 2.01
CA TRP A 579 -15.60 7.15 3.34
C TRP A 579 -14.91 5.78 3.31
N GLY A 580 -13.82 5.63 4.07
CA GLY A 580 -13.08 4.38 4.18
C GLY A 580 -12.09 4.12 3.05
N GLU A 581 -11.96 5.00 2.05
CA GLU A 581 -10.93 4.84 1.01
C GLU A 581 -9.51 5.01 1.58
N LEU A 582 -8.65 4.02 1.36
CA LEU A 582 -7.22 4.06 1.70
C LEU A 582 -6.42 4.81 0.63
N PHE A 583 -5.69 5.84 1.05
CA PHE A 583 -4.73 6.61 0.26
C PHE A 583 -3.30 6.15 0.63
N ASP A 584 -2.66 5.46 -0.31
CA ASP A 584 -1.27 5.01 -0.21
C ASP A 584 -0.45 5.46 -1.43
N PHE A 585 0.23 6.60 -1.31
CA PHE A 585 1.05 7.15 -2.39
C PHE A 585 2.45 6.56 -2.48
N PHE A 586 2.89 5.80 -1.48
CA PHE A 586 4.29 5.42 -1.28
C PHE A 586 4.50 3.91 -1.13
N GLY A 587 3.44 3.11 -1.27
CA GLY A 587 3.47 1.66 -1.19
C GLY A 587 3.55 1.12 0.25
N GLY A 588 3.05 1.89 1.23
CA GLY A 588 2.99 1.49 2.63
C GLY A 588 2.17 0.23 2.88
N TYR A 589 1.07 0.03 2.15
CA TYR A 589 0.22 -1.16 2.28
C TYR A 589 0.97 -2.43 1.85
N ARG A 590 1.69 -2.34 0.72
CA ARG A 590 2.55 -3.44 0.23
C ARG A 590 3.70 -3.71 1.19
N ASP A 591 4.38 -2.67 1.66
CA ASP A 591 5.48 -2.80 2.60
C ASP A 591 5.02 -3.42 3.94
N LEU A 592 3.80 -3.09 4.40
CA LEU A 592 3.16 -3.72 5.56
C LEU A 592 2.97 -5.24 5.35
N ARG A 593 2.39 -5.66 4.23
CA ARG A 593 2.18 -7.10 3.94
C ARG A 593 3.50 -7.86 3.84
N ASN A 594 4.52 -7.23 3.28
CA ASN A 594 5.84 -7.82 3.09
C ASN A 594 6.77 -7.66 4.31
N LYS A 595 6.31 -7.03 5.40
CA LYS A 595 7.10 -6.73 6.61
C LYS A 595 8.38 -5.95 6.30
N ILE A 596 8.30 -4.95 5.42
CA ILE A 596 9.41 -4.10 5.01
C ILE A 596 9.31 -2.74 5.70
N LEU A 597 10.43 -2.26 6.24
CA LEU A 597 10.58 -0.91 6.76
C LEU A 597 11.38 -0.04 5.79
N ARG A 598 10.73 0.98 5.21
CA ARG A 598 11.28 1.83 4.14
C ARG A 598 11.05 3.31 4.44
N VAL A 599 12.07 4.15 4.24
CA VAL A 599 11.95 5.61 4.34
C VAL A 599 11.34 6.23 3.07
N LEU A 600 10.70 7.39 3.19
CA LEU A 600 10.05 8.08 2.07
C LEU A 600 11.02 8.81 1.13
N HIS A 601 12.18 9.23 1.63
CA HIS A 601 13.20 9.92 0.84
C HIS A 601 14.61 9.72 1.43
N PRO A 602 15.68 9.88 0.64
CA PRO A 602 17.05 9.62 1.08
C PRO A 602 17.54 10.48 2.25
N LEU A 603 16.96 11.66 2.44
CA LEU A 603 17.32 12.59 3.52
C LEU A 603 16.54 12.33 4.83
N SER A 604 15.68 11.30 4.91
CA SER A 604 14.78 11.10 6.06
C SER A 604 15.51 11.09 7.42
N PHE A 605 16.63 10.36 7.52
CA PHE A 605 17.45 10.34 8.74
C PHE A 605 18.34 11.57 8.92
N VAL A 606 18.57 12.35 7.87
CA VAL A 606 19.34 13.60 7.95
C VAL A 606 18.45 14.71 8.51
N ASP A 607 17.22 14.82 7.98
CA ASP A 607 16.22 15.78 8.42
C ASP A 607 15.86 15.52 9.89
N ASP A 608 15.70 14.24 10.25
CA ASP A 608 15.35 13.82 11.60
C ASP A 608 16.09 12.54 12.03
N PRO A 609 17.27 12.67 12.66
CA PRO A 609 18.09 11.52 13.05
C PRO A 609 17.41 10.61 14.09
N ALA A 610 16.42 11.10 14.85
CA ALA A 610 15.64 10.31 15.79
C ALA A 610 14.87 9.17 15.09
N ARG A 611 14.57 9.31 13.79
CA ARG A 611 13.98 8.24 12.98
C ARG A 611 14.85 7.00 12.90
N SER A 612 16.16 7.11 13.11
CA SER A 612 17.05 5.94 13.16
C SER A 612 16.72 5.03 14.35
N ILE A 613 16.38 5.63 15.50
CA ILE A 613 15.98 4.88 16.71
C ILE A 613 14.57 4.31 16.52
N ARG A 614 13.67 5.09 15.91
CA ARG A 614 12.33 4.61 15.51
C ARG A 614 12.41 3.44 14.53
N ALA A 615 13.39 3.43 13.62
CA ALA A 615 13.59 2.34 12.67
C ALA A 615 13.83 1.02 13.40
N VAL A 616 14.74 1.02 14.37
CA VAL A 616 15.03 -0.14 15.23
C VAL A 616 13.81 -0.55 16.05
N ARG A 617 13.06 0.44 16.57
CA ARG A 617 11.83 0.20 17.31
C ARG A 617 10.78 -0.51 16.44
N PHE A 618 10.51 -0.03 15.22
CA PHE A 618 9.52 -0.64 14.35
C PHE A 618 9.98 -1.98 13.77
N GLU A 619 11.27 -2.12 13.43
CA GLU A 619 11.87 -3.40 13.02
C GLU A 619 11.57 -4.49 14.04
N LYS A 620 11.87 -4.25 15.32
CA LYS A 620 11.68 -5.24 16.39
C LYS A 620 10.22 -5.38 16.83
N LYS A 621 9.47 -4.27 16.97
CA LYS A 621 8.08 -4.30 17.45
C LYS A 621 7.16 -5.09 16.52
N TYR A 622 7.31 -4.91 15.21
CA TYR A 622 6.43 -5.53 14.21
C TYR A 622 7.07 -6.74 13.52
N GLY A 623 8.33 -7.07 13.83
CA GLY A 623 9.07 -8.15 13.16
C GLY A 623 9.35 -7.83 11.69
N PHE A 624 9.65 -6.56 11.40
CA PHE A 624 9.92 -6.07 10.05
C PHE A 624 11.41 -6.16 9.74
N HIS A 625 11.75 -6.06 8.45
CA HIS A 625 13.12 -5.94 7.97
C HIS A 625 13.35 -4.57 7.36
N ILE A 626 14.42 -3.91 7.78
CA ILE A 626 14.85 -2.64 7.17
C ILE A 626 15.37 -2.93 5.77
N GLU A 627 14.77 -2.30 4.77
CA GLU A 627 15.16 -2.44 3.36
C GLU A 627 16.65 -2.07 3.15
N PRO A 628 17.40 -2.78 2.28
CA PRO A 628 18.83 -2.51 2.05
C PRO A 628 19.21 -1.04 1.82
N PHE A 629 18.44 -0.30 1.01
CA PHE A 629 18.72 1.12 0.78
C PHE A 629 18.50 1.95 2.05
N THR A 630 17.37 1.76 2.72
CA THR A 630 17.09 2.40 4.02
C THR A 630 18.17 2.08 5.07
N MET A 631 18.64 0.83 5.14
CA MET A 631 19.74 0.41 6.01
C MET A 631 21.05 1.12 5.66
N SER A 632 21.34 1.32 4.37
CA SER A 632 22.53 2.06 3.94
C SER A 632 22.51 3.52 4.40
N LEU A 633 21.35 4.17 4.36
CA LEU A 633 21.15 5.54 4.85
C LEU A 633 21.32 5.61 6.37
N LEU A 634 20.75 4.65 7.11
CA LEU A 634 20.90 4.57 8.56
C LEU A 634 22.39 4.46 8.95
N LYS A 635 23.13 3.57 8.28
CA LYS A 635 24.59 3.43 8.48
C LYS A 635 25.35 4.71 8.14
N GLN A 636 24.94 5.43 7.10
CA GLN A 636 25.54 6.72 6.76
C GLN A 636 25.29 7.79 7.84
N THR A 637 24.09 7.84 8.41
CA THR A 637 23.72 8.73 9.52
C THR A 637 24.59 8.50 10.74
N ILE A 638 24.85 7.22 11.08
CA ILE A 638 25.75 6.84 12.19
C ILE A 638 27.18 7.28 11.88
N ARG A 639 27.72 6.95 10.70
CA ARG A 639 29.09 7.33 10.30
C ARG A 639 29.34 8.85 10.32
N LYS A 640 28.29 9.64 10.06
CA LYS A 640 28.33 11.11 10.08
C LYS A 640 28.05 11.70 11.48
N ASN A 641 27.90 10.87 12.51
CA ASN A 641 27.55 11.25 13.88
C ASN A 641 26.28 12.10 13.99
N LEU A 642 25.35 11.98 13.04
CA LEU A 642 24.14 12.81 13.02
C LEU A 642 23.20 12.48 14.18
N LEU A 643 23.33 11.31 14.81
CA LEU A 643 22.57 10.97 16.01
C LEU A 643 22.87 11.95 17.17
N GLU A 644 24.06 12.55 17.22
CA GLU A 644 24.44 13.52 18.25
C GLU A 644 23.68 14.84 18.14
N SER A 645 23.14 15.17 16.96
CA SER A 645 22.32 16.38 16.78
C SER A 645 20.89 16.25 17.32
N ILE A 646 20.47 15.04 17.72
CA ILE A 646 19.16 14.83 18.35
C ILE A 646 19.12 15.55 19.70
N LYS A 647 18.14 16.43 19.88
CA LYS A 647 17.92 17.15 21.14
C LYS A 647 17.75 16.18 22.34
N PRO A 648 18.29 16.48 23.53
CA PRO A 648 18.26 15.58 24.68
C PRO A 648 16.88 15.06 25.07
N ASP A 649 15.88 15.94 25.16
CA ASP A 649 14.50 15.54 25.54
C ASP A 649 13.90 14.56 24.53
N ARG A 650 14.12 14.82 23.23
CA ARG A 650 13.65 13.98 22.14
C ARG A 650 14.34 12.63 22.11
N LEU A 651 15.64 12.59 22.42
CA LEU A 651 16.35 11.32 22.54
C LEU A 651 15.77 10.50 23.71
N LYS A 652 15.59 11.15 24.87
CA LYS A 652 15.02 10.50 26.05
C LYS A 652 13.65 9.91 25.76
N GLU A 653 12.80 10.64 25.05
CA GLU A 653 11.47 10.18 24.63
C GLU A 653 11.53 8.92 23.76
N GLU A 654 12.38 8.88 22.73
CA GLU A 654 12.51 7.67 21.89
C GLU A 654 13.10 6.47 22.65
N ILE A 655 13.98 6.70 23.62
CA ILE A 655 14.45 5.64 24.53
C ILE A 655 13.34 5.19 25.47
N GLN A 656 12.55 6.12 26.02
CA GLN A 656 11.41 5.77 26.87
C GLN A 656 10.40 4.90 26.10
N PHE A 657 10.09 5.22 24.84
CA PHE A 657 9.24 4.37 24.00
C PHE A 657 9.81 2.97 23.78
N ILE A 658 11.13 2.80 23.80
CA ILE A 658 11.75 1.47 23.77
C ILE A 658 11.55 0.74 25.11
N LEU A 659 11.77 1.42 26.23
CA LEU A 659 11.66 0.86 27.57
C LEU A 659 10.22 0.46 27.94
N GLU A 660 9.22 1.11 27.35
CA GLU A 660 7.81 0.74 27.54
C GLU A 660 7.39 -0.55 26.80
N LEU A 661 8.21 -1.02 25.85
CA LEU A 661 7.90 -2.23 25.08
C LEU A 661 8.32 -3.51 25.82
N PRO A 662 7.62 -4.63 25.60
CA PRO A 662 8.04 -5.94 26.07
C PRO A 662 9.41 -6.33 25.49
N GLN A 663 10.25 -6.98 26.30
CA GLN A 663 11.60 -7.40 25.96
C GLN A 663 12.46 -6.22 25.45
N TYR A 664 12.32 -5.05 26.09
CA TYR A 664 12.97 -3.80 25.70
C TYR A 664 14.48 -3.92 25.48
N TYR A 665 15.13 -4.83 26.21
CA TYR A 665 16.57 -5.08 26.08
C TYR A 665 16.99 -5.59 24.70
N ARG A 666 16.12 -6.27 23.95
CA ARG A 666 16.38 -6.71 22.56
C ARG A 666 16.49 -5.53 21.58
N TYR A 667 15.83 -4.42 21.91
CA TYR A 667 15.92 -3.18 21.14
C TYR A 667 17.23 -2.46 21.44
N LEU A 668 17.63 -2.41 22.72
CA LEU A 668 18.93 -1.88 23.13
C LEU A 668 20.08 -2.68 22.51
N GLU A 669 19.98 -4.01 22.49
CA GLU A 669 20.93 -4.89 21.79
C GLU A 669 20.96 -4.61 20.29
N ARG A 670 19.80 -4.36 19.66
CA ARG A 670 19.75 -4.00 18.24
C ARG A 670 20.40 -2.65 17.95
N LEU A 671 20.23 -1.65 18.82
CA LEU A 671 20.95 -0.39 18.74
C LEU A 671 22.47 -0.61 18.85
N TYR A 672 22.91 -1.56 19.69
CA TYR A 672 24.31 -1.95 19.78
C TYR A 672 24.82 -2.60 18.48
N GLN A 673 24.09 -3.57 17.92
CA GLN A 673 24.45 -4.26 16.67
C GLN A 673 24.57 -3.32 15.45
N LEU A 674 23.95 -2.14 15.52
CA LEU A 674 24.00 -1.11 14.49
C LEU A 674 24.98 0.02 14.85
N ASP A 675 25.83 -0.15 15.86
CA ASP A 675 26.81 0.85 16.31
C ASP A 675 26.18 2.19 16.74
N MET A 676 24.92 2.18 17.19
CA MET A 676 24.20 3.41 17.60
C MET A 676 24.41 3.75 19.09
N ILE A 677 24.76 2.77 19.92
CA ILE A 677 24.93 2.95 21.37
C ILE A 677 25.93 4.06 21.73
N PRO A 678 27.11 4.18 21.10
CA PRO A 678 28.06 5.24 21.45
C PRO A 678 27.48 6.67 21.35
N SER A 679 26.63 6.94 20.35
CA SER A 679 26.01 8.25 20.15
C SER A 679 24.77 8.50 21.03
N ILE A 680 24.13 7.43 21.50
CA ILE A 680 22.93 7.48 22.36
C ILE A 680 23.33 7.50 23.83
N LEU A 681 24.26 6.63 24.21
CA LEU A 681 24.80 6.44 25.55
C LEU A 681 26.32 6.65 25.53
N PRO A 682 26.80 7.90 25.60
CA PRO A 682 28.23 8.22 25.48
C PRO A 682 29.08 7.48 26.50
N GLY A 683 30.11 6.80 26.00
CA GLY A 683 31.04 6.01 26.81
C GLY A 683 30.52 4.63 27.22
N CYS A 684 29.30 4.25 26.87
CA CYS A 684 28.78 2.90 27.12
C CYS A 684 29.48 1.87 26.25
N ILE A 685 30.15 0.90 26.88
CA ILE A 685 30.64 -0.31 26.23
C ILE A 685 29.63 -1.41 26.51
N TRP A 686 29.02 -1.97 25.45
CA TRP A 686 28.04 -3.04 25.60
C TRP A 686 28.74 -4.33 26.01
N LYS A 687 28.32 -4.88 27.16
CA LYS A 687 28.88 -6.11 27.74
C LYS A 687 27.96 -7.29 27.51
N ARG A 688 28.52 -8.50 27.42
CA ARG A 688 27.74 -9.72 27.17
C ARG A 688 26.77 -10.02 28.32
N GLU A 689 27.21 -9.71 29.54
CA GLU A 689 26.47 -9.89 30.80
C GLU A 689 25.22 -9.01 30.89
N TYR A 690 25.13 -7.93 30.09
CA TYR A 690 23.94 -7.08 30.08
C TYR A 690 22.69 -7.83 29.65
N ALA A 691 22.80 -8.79 28.73
CA ALA A 691 21.65 -9.58 28.28
C ALA A 691 20.97 -10.27 29.48
N ASP A 692 21.75 -11.00 30.30
CA ASP A 692 21.23 -11.71 31.46
C ASP A 692 20.70 -10.76 32.54
N ARG A 693 21.42 -9.66 32.81
CA ARG A 693 21.01 -8.66 33.80
C ARG A 693 19.70 -7.96 33.40
N PHE A 694 19.54 -7.58 32.14
CA PHE A 694 18.30 -6.97 31.66
C PHE A 694 17.13 -7.95 31.68
N VAL A 695 17.35 -9.22 31.33
CA VAL A 695 16.32 -10.27 31.44
C VAL A 695 15.88 -10.44 32.90
N ALA A 696 16.83 -10.44 33.84
CA ALA A 696 16.52 -10.52 35.26
C ALA A 696 15.69 -9.31 35.75
N VAL A 697 16.08 -8.09 35.34
CA VAL A 697 15.35 -6.85 35.67
C VAL A 697 13.92 -6.86 35.11
N GLU A 698 13.72 -7.30 33.86
CA GLU A 698 12.39 -7.40 33.26
C GLU A 698 11.53 -8.47 33.94
N LYS A 699 12.09 -9.66 34.20
CA LYS A 699 11.38 -10.73 34.94
C LYS A 699 10.88 -10.21 36.28
N ARG A 700 11.73 -9.51 37.02
CA ARG A 700 11.39 -8.95 38.32
C ARG A 700 10.38 -7.79 38.22
N LEU A 701 10.46 -6.97 37.18
CA LEU A 701 9.47 -5.93 36.88
C LEU A 701 8.05 -6.50 36.74
N LEU A 702 7.93 -7.65 36.06
CA LEU A 702 6.67 -8.36 35.86
C LEU A 702 6.16 -9.01 37.16
N GLU A 703 7.04 -9.64 37.93
CA GLU A 703 6.69 -10.33 39.19
C GLU A 703 6.19 -9.37 40.27
N LEU A 704 6.87 -8.23 40.43
CA LEU A 704 6.66 -7.36 41.58
C LEU A 704 5.44 -6.45 41.47
N ARG A 705 4.75 -6.40 40.30
CA ARG A 705 3.73 -5.38 39.98
C ARG A 705 4.16 -4.01 40.52
N ILE A 706 5.42 -3.67 40.25
CA ILE A 706 6.21 -2.72 41.02
C ILE A 706 5.39 -1.50 41.47
N ASP A 707 5.40 -1.29 42.79
CA ASP A 707 4.78 -0.16 43.49
C ASP A 707 5.15 1.19 42.83
N PHE A 708 4.20 2.13 42.73
CA PHE A 708 4.35 3.43 42.03
C PHE A 708 5.44 4.36 42.63
N ARG A 709 6.24 3.87 43.58
CA ARG A 709 7.28 4.62 44.31
C ARG A 709 8.64 4.65 43.61
N ILE A 710 8.86 3.86 42.55
CA ILE A 710 10.15 3.85 41.85
C ILE A 710 10.09 4.56 40.50
N ASP A 711 11.22 5.15 40.10
CA ASP A 711 11.42 5.66 38.75
C ASP A 711 11.68 4.47 37.81
N ARG A 712 10.67 4.13 37.00
CA ARG A 712 10.74 2.99 36.07
C ARG A 712 11.84 3.15 35.02
N PHE A 713 12.06 4.37 34.52
CA PHE A 713 13.10 4.65 33.54
C PHE A 713 14.49 4.39 34.15
N LEU A 714 14.71 4.81 35.41
CA LEU A 714 15.94 4.50 36.14
C LEU A 714 16.10 3.00 36.34
N TYR A 715 15.08 2.33 36.88
CA TYR A 715 15.12 0.91 37.20
C TYR A 715 15.46 0.05 35.99
N GLN A 716 14.80 0.28 34.85
CA GLN A 716 15.02 -0.52 33.64
C GLN A 716 16.43 -0.38 33.07
N LEU A 717 17.13 0.73 33.35
CA LEU A 717 18.49 1.01 32.92
C LEU A 717 19.55 0.74 34.00
N THR A 718 19.16 0.25 35.18
CA THR A 718 20.10 -0.12 36.26
C THR A 718 21.23 -1.08 35.84
N PRO A 719 21.04 -2.05 34.90
CA PRO A 719 22.17 -2.88 34.45
C PRO A 719 23.32 -2.09 33.83
N LEU A 720 23.02 -0.96 33.19
CA LEU A 720 24.03 -0.06 32.63
C LEU A 720 24.61 0.83 33.71
N PHE A 721 23.75 1.45 34.52
CA PHE A 721 24.20 2.35 35.57
C PHE A 721 25.06 1.64 36.60
N ASP A 722 24.85 0.35 36.88
CA ASP A 722 25.71 -0.39 37.79
C ASP A 722 27.20 -0.35 37.40
N ASP A 723 27.48 -0.37 36.09
CA ASP A 723 28.84 -0.41 35.57
C ASP A 723 29.41 0.96 35.19
N PHE A 724 28.58 2.00 35.12
CA PHE A 724 29.03 3.33 34.71
C PHE A 724 29.82 4.06 35.78
N ASP A 725 30.80 4.83 35.36
CA ASP A 725 31.55 5.75 36.20
C ASP A 725 30.86 7.14 36.30
N ILE A 726 31.38 7.97 37.21
CA ILE A 726 30.84 9.31 37.48
C ILE A 726 30.89 10.21 36.23
N LYS A 727 31.89 10.03 35.35
CA LYS A 727 32.03 10.83 34.12
C LYS A 727 30.97 10.44 33.09
N GLN A 728 30.72 9.15 32.91
CA GLN A 728 29.69 8.60 32.04
C GLN A 728 28.30 9.06 32.50
N ILE A 729 28.01 9.00 33.80
CA ILE A 729 26.74 9.47 34.38
C ILE A 729 26.54 10.97 34.11
N SER A 730 27.59 11.79 34.28
CA SER A 730 27.54 13.23 34.02
C SER A 730 27.30 13.55 32.53
N SER A 731 27.90 12.77 31.62
CA SER A 731 27.67 12.90 30.18
C SER A 731 26.23 12.54 29.80
N LEU A 732 25.71 11.43 30.36
CA LEU A 732 24.34 10.97 30.14
C LEU A 732 23.29 11.94 30.68
N GLN A 733 23.57 12.58 31.81
CA GLN A 733 22.68 13.60 32.37
C GLN A 733 22.38 14.69 31.34
N LYS A 734 23.42 15.17 30.63
CA LYS A 734 23.26 16.16 29.56
C LYS A 734 22.61 15.56 28.32
N ARG A 735 23.02 14.34 27.94
CA ARG A 735 22.57 13.69 26.70
C ARG A 735 21.10 13.30 26.68
N LEU A 736 20.54 12.90 27.82
CA LEU A 736 19.17 12.42 27.99
C LEU A 736 18.31 13.36 28.85
N ALA A 737 18.78 14.58 29.15
CA ALA A 737 18.08 15.53 30.03
C ALA A 737 17.58 14.89 31.35
N LEU A 738 18.47 14.15 32.02
CA LEU A 738 18.13 13.46 33.27
C LEU A 738 17.99 14.46 34.42
N SER A 739 17.00 14.26 35.29
CA SER A 739 16.76 15.15 36.42
C SER A 739 17.91 15.09 37.43
N ARG A 740 18.13 16.17 38.19
CA ARG A 740 19.15 16.16 39.25
C ARG A 740 18.88 15.06 40.28
N HIS A 741 17.61 14.82 40.61
CA HIS A 741 17.20 13.77 41.54
C HIS A 741 17.55 12.37 41.01
N PHE A 742 17.32 12.11 39.72
CA PHE A 742 17.73 10.88 39.06
C PHE A 742 19.25 10.66 39.20
N THR A 743 20.04 11.66 38.83
CA THR A 743 21.51 11.58 38.89
C THR A 743 22.01 11.37 40.31
N GLN A 744 21.40 12.03 41.30
CA GLN A 744 21.74 11.85 42.72
C GLN A 744 21.51 10.41 43.21
N LYS A 745 20.42 9.75 42.78
CA LYS A 745 20.18 8.34 43.12
C LYS A 745 21.28 7.44 42.54
N VAL A 746 21.67 7.64 41.29
CA VAL A 746 22.75 6.85 40.68
C VAL A 746 24.07 7.08 41.41
N LEU A 747 24.43 8.33 41.67
CA LEU A 747 25.67 8.66 42.39
C LEU A 747 25.69 8.10 43.82
N SER A 748 24.58 8.21 44.56
CA SER A 748 24.50 7.67 45.91
C SER A 748 24.64 6.15 45.93
N TYR A 749 24.10 5.44 44.93
CA TYR A 749 24.34 4.02 44.74
C TYR A 749 25.83 3.73 44.57
N HIS A 750 26.54 4.38 43.64
CA HIS A 750 27.97 4.11 43.41
C HIS A 750 28.84 4.36 44.62
N LEU A 751 28.55 5.40 45.40
CA LEU A 751 29.32 5.73 46.60
C LEU A 751 29.22 4.64 47.67
N GLN A 752 28.07 3.95 47.77
CA GLN A 752 27.82 2.98 48.84
C GLN A 752 27.75 1.52 48.38
N LYS A 753 27.68 1.20 47.08
CA LYS A 753 27.37 -0.16 46.59
C LYS A 753 28.32 -1.24 47.10
N ASN A 754 29.62 -0.98 47.07
CA ASN A 754 30.63 -1.97 47.47
C ASN A 754 30.59 -2.22 48.98
N GLU A 755 30.47 -1.15 49.78
CA GLU A 755 30.31 -1.25 51.22
C GLU A 755 28.99 -1.94 51.58
N PHE A 756 27.90 -1.58 50.90
CA PHE A 756 26.58 -2.17 51.08
C PHE A 756 26.62 -3.68 50.86
N ILE A 757 27.12 -4.15 49.73
CA ILE A 757 27.21 -5.60 49.42
C ILE A 757 28.07 -6.32 50.47
N SER A 758 29.22 -5.74 50.83
CA SER A 758 30.13 -6.30 51.83
C SER A 758 29.48 -6.46 53.21
N ILE A 759 28.80 -5.40 53.69
CA ILE A 759 28.12 -5.41 54.99
C ILE A 759 26.92 -6.36 54.95
N MET A 760 26.10 -6.27 53.92
CA MET A 760 24.90 -7.10 53.75
C MET A 760 25.23 -8.59 53.58
N GLY A 761 26.47 -8.95 53.26
CA GLY A 761 26.95 -10.33 53.22
C GLY A 761 27.45 -10.89 54.56
N LYS A 762 27.62 -10.06 55.60
CA LYS A 762 28.13 -10.51 56.91
C LYS A 762 27.14 -11.45 57.62
N LYS A 763 27.62 -12.55 58.19
CA LYS A 763 26.78 -13.55 58.87
C LYS A 763 26.02 -12.96 60.07
N ASP A 764 26.69 -12.18 60.91
CA ASP A 764 26.14 -11.69 62.19
C ASP A 764 25.57 -10.27 62.14
N LEU A 765 25.12 -9.80 60.96
CA LEU A 765 24.50 -8.48 60.81
C LEU A 765 23.09 -8.48 61.43
N ARG A 766 22.81 -7.51 62.30
CA ARG A 766 21.47 -7.38 62.92
C ARG A 766 20.41 -6.96 61.89
N PRO A 767 19.15 -7.42 62.00
CA PRO A 767 18.04 -6.96 61.17
C PRO A 767 17.93 -5.43 61.04
N SER A 768 18.07 -4.70 62.15
CA SER A 768 18.03 -3.24 62.20
C SER A 768 19.17 -2.58 61.42
N GLU A 769 20.37 -3.15 61.47
CA GLU A 769 21.53 -2.68 60.69
C GLU A 769 21.31 -2.92 59.20
N ALA A 770 20.78 -4.09 58.82
CA ALA A 770 20.41 -4.38 57.44
C ALA A 770 19.30 -3.42 56.95
N TYR A 771 18.29 -3.14 57.77
CA TYR A 771 17.24 -2.16 57.48
C TYR A 771 17.82 -0.77 57.22
N LEU A 772 18.72 -0.27 58.06
CA LEU A 772 19.32 1.06 57.90
C LEU A 772 20.11 1.16 56.59
N ARG A 773 20.86 0.11 56.24
CA ARG A 773 21.61 0.04 54.97
C ARG A 773 20.67 0.01 53.76
N CYS A 774 19.57 -0.75 53.83
CA CYS A 774 18.57 -0.72 52.78
C CYS A 774 17.88 0.65 52.69
N CYS A 775 17.59 1.30 53.81
CA CYS A 775 16.95 2.61 53.85
C CYS A 775 17.81 3.72 53.22
N SER A 776 19.14 3.61 53.26
CA SER A 776 20.06 4.55 52.63
C SER A 776 20.27 4.30 51.12
N MET A 777 19.82 3.15 50.62
CA MET A 777 19.96 2.76 49.23
C MET A 777 18.73 3.20 48.40
N PRO A 778 18.90 3.75 47.19
CA PRO A 778 17.76 4.01 46.32
C PRO A 778 17.01 2.71 45.98
N LEU A 779 15.68 2.77 46.01
CA LEU A 779 14.81 1.60 45.81
C LEU A 779 15.06 0.90 44.47
N GLU A 780 15.31 1.66 43.41
CA GLU A 780 15.59 1.13 42.06
C GLU A 780 16.78 0.16 42.09
N PHE A 781 17.84 0.52 42.81
CA PHE A 781 19.03 -0.31 42.91
C PHE A 781 18.86 -1.49 43.88
N LEU A 782 18.02 -1.37 44.91
CA LEU A 782 17.66 -2.53 45.74
C LEU A 782 16.93 -3.60 44.93
N TYR A 783 15.95 -3.20 44.11
CA TYR A 783 15.25 -4.12 43.22
C TYR A 783 16.17 -4.71 42.15
N TYR A 784 17.13 -3.93 41.64
CA TYR A 784 18.16 -4.44 40.73
C TYR A 784 19.03 -5.51 41.40
N LEU A 785 19.56 -5.24 42.59
CA LEU A 785 20.36 -6.21 43.34
C LEU A 785 19.55 -7.48 43.64
N LEU A 786 18.27 -7.35 44.02
CA LEU A 786 17.35 -8.48 44.19
C LEU A 786 17.14 -9.31 42.90
N SER A 787 17.32 -8.69 41.73
CA SER A 787 17.20 -9.35 40.43
C SER A 787 18.47 -10.10 40.04
N VAL A 788 19.65 -9.58 40.41
CA VAL A 788 20.95 -10.14 40.01
C VAL A 788 21.48 -11.18 40.98
N TYR A 789 21.20 -11.05 42.28
CA TYR A 789 21.61 -12.05 43.28
C TYR A 789 20.62 -13.22 43.34
N PRO A 790 21.10 -14.48 43.40
CA PRO A 790 20.25 -15.66 43.61
C PRO A 790 19.49 -15.62 44.94
N GLU A 791 18.37 -16.33 45.03
CA GLU A 791 17.51 -16.34 46.22
C GLU A 791 18.19 -16.94 47.46
N GLU A 792 19.18 -17.81 47.25
CA GLU A 792 19.99 -18.43 48.29
C GLU A 792 21.01 -17.43 48.89
N ASN A 793 21.26 -16.30 48.23
CA ASN A 793 22.23 -15.32 48.69
C ASN A 793 21.70 -14.52 49.88
N VAL A 794 22.49 -14.40 50.95
CA VAL A 794 22.12 -13.67 52.17
C VAL A 794 21.75 -12.20 51.90
N VAL A 795 22.44 -11.55 50.95
CA VAL A 795 22.13 -10.18 50.52
C VAL A 795 20.74 -10.13 49.90
N HIS A 796 20.41 -11.09 49.03
CA HIS A 796 19.08 -11.20 48.42
C HIS A 796 18.01 -11.34 49.50
N GLN A 797 18.17 -12.29 50.43
CA GLN A 797 17.18 -12.56 51.47
C GLN A 797 16.89 -11.33 52.33
N ARG A 798 17.93 -10.58 52.70
CA ARG A 798 17.82 -9.35 53.50
C ARG A 798 17.12 -8.23 52.73
N ILE A 799 17.46 -8.02 51.45
CA ILE A 799 16.79 -7.03 50.60
C ILE A 799 15.32 -7.41 50.41
N ASN A 800 15.03 -8.68 50.14
CA ASN A 800 13.67 -9.19 49.94
C ASN A 800 12.80 -8.94 51.18
N HIS A 801 13.33 -9.26 52.36
CA HIS A 801 12.63 -9.09 53.63
C HIS A 801 12.46 -7.60 54.00
N TYR A 802 13.44 -6.75 53.68
CA TYR A 802 13.28 -5.29 53.78
C TYR A 802 12.11 -4.78 52.93
N LEU A 803 12.07 -5.16 51.65
CA LEU A 803 11.09 -4.67 50.68
C LEU A 803 9.67 -5.20 50.97
N LYS A 804 9.55 -6.43 51.47
CA LYS A 804 8.25 -7.04 51.80
C LYS A 804 7.72 -6.61 53.16
N GLU A 805 8.59 -6.58 54.17
CA GLU A 805 8.17 -6.48 55.57
C GLU A 805 8.72 -5.23 56.24
N TRP A 806 10.04 -5.08 56.37
CA TRP A 806 10.61 -4.06 57.27
C TRP A 806 10.27 -2.62 56.87
N ILE A 807 10.17 -2.33 55.58
CA ILE A 807 9.81 -0.98 55.09
C ILE A 807 8.43 -0.53 55.58
N ASN A 808 7.52 -1.49 55.82
CA ASN A 808 6.14 -1.23 56.23
C ASN A 808 5.92 -1.31 57.75
N ILE A 809 6.94 -1.70 58.53
CA ILE A 809 6.85 -1.78 59.99
C ILE A 809 6.64 -0.38 60.59
N LYS A 810 5.63 -0.28 61.45
CA LYS A 810 5.29 0.91 62.25
C LYS A 810 5.33 0.56 63.74
N THR A 811 5.68 1.54 64.56
CA THR A 811 5.52 1.47 66.01
C THR A 811 4.03 1.49 66.36
N ILE A 812 3.64 0.82 67.45
CA ILE A 812 2.29 0.90 68.01
C ILE A 812 2.13 2.27 68.66
N LEU A 813 3.14 2.70 69.40
CA LEU A 813 3.22 4.04 69.99
C LEU A 813 3.43 5.11 68.93
N LYS A 814 2.74 6.23 69.11
CA LYS A 814 2.85 7.46 68.33
C LYS A 814 3.33 8.60 69.24
N GLY A 815 3.61 9.75 68.63
CA GLY A 815 4.00 10.94 69.39
C GLY A 815 2.96 11.39 70.42
N SER A 816 1.68 11.12 70.18
CA SER A 816 0.61 11.37 71.16
C SER A 816 0.77 10.51 72.40
N ASP A 817 1.09 9.22 72.24
CA ASP A 817 1.27 8.30 73.37
C ASP A 817 2.50 8.68 74.21
N LEU A 818 3.58 9.15 73.57
CA LEU A 818 4.76 9.67 74.28
C LEU A 818 4.42 10.86 75.20
N LYS A 819 3.54 11.75 74.74
CA LYS A 819 3.06 12.89 75.52
C LYS A 819 2.19 12.43 76.70
N GLU A 820 1.33 11.44 76.49
CA GLU A 820 0.51 10.83 77.56
C GLU A 820 1.36 10.10 78.62
N MET A 821 2.55 9.60 78.22
CA MET A 821 3.53 9.01 79.12
C MET A 821 4.31 10.04 79.97
N GLY A 822 4.01 11.34 79.85
CA GLY A 822 4.65 12.40 80.63
C GLY A 822 6.01 12.87 80.09
N ILE A 823 6.36 12.50 78.86
CA ILE A 823 7.60 12.94 78.20
C ILE A 823 7.35 14.33 77.59
N GLU A 824 8.30 15.25 77.69
CA GLU A 824 8.18 16.59 77.12
C GLU A 824 8.32 16.57 75.60
N ALA A 825 7.46 17.28 74.87
CA ALA A 825 7.52 17.27 73.41
C ALA A 825 8.79 17.96 72.88
N GLY A 826 9.58 17.26 72.05
CA GLY A 826 10.77 17.82 71.43
C GLY A 826 11.36 16.98 70.28
N PRO A 827 12.50 17.41 69.69
CA PRO A 827 13.16 16.70 68.58
C PRO A 827 13.52 15.24 68.88
N HIS A 828 13.68 14.90 70.16
CA HIS A 828 13.99 13.56 70.63
C HIS A 828 12.85 12.55 70.39
N TYR A 829 11.60 12.98 70.20
CA TYR A 829 10.48 12.08 69.85
C TYR A 829 10.76 11.29 68.58
N ALA A 830 11.27 11.95 67.55
CA ALA A 830 11.61 11.30 66.28
C ALA A 830 12.74 10.27 66.47
N LYS A 831 13.75 10.61 67.29
CA LYS A 831 14.87 9.72 67.64
C LYS A 831 14.35 8.48 68.39
N MET A 832 13.53 8.68 69.42
CA MET A 832 12.95 7.59 70.22
C MET A 832 12.05 6.66 69.41
N LEU A 833 11.16 7.22 68.58
CA LEU A 833 10.31 6.40 67.70
C LEU A 833 11.13 5.67 66.62
N SER A 834 12.23 6.25 66.15
CA SER A 834 13.16 5.59 65.23
C SER A 834 13.88 4.43 65.91
N GLU A 835 14.46 4.63 67.09
CA GLU A 835 15.11 3.57 67.88
C GLU A 835 14.12 2.45 68.23
N LEU A 836 12.89 2.81 68.60
CA LEU A 836 11.82 1.85 68.86
C LEU A 836 11.49 1.01 67.62
N LYS A 837 11.43 1.64 66.44
CA LYS A 837 11.24 0.92 65.17
C LYS A 837 12.39 -0.05 64.91
N LEU A 838 13.64 0.34 65.17
CA LEU A 838 14.80 -0.54 65.00
C LEU A 838 14.75 -1.74 65.98
N ALA A 839 14.43 -1.50 67.25
CA ALA A 839 14.25 -2.55 68.25
C ALA A 839 13.12 -3.53 67.86
N LYS A 840 12.06 -3.02 67.25
CA LYS A 840 10.96 -3.84 66.71
C LYS A 840 11.41 -4.73 65.56
N ILE A 841 12.22 -4.20 64.64
CA ILE A 841 12.80 -4.95 63.51
C ILE A 841 13.73 -6.08 64.03
N ASP A 842 14.48 -5.82 65.10
CA ASP A 842 15.31 -6.83 65.76
C ASP A 842 14.50 -7.84 66.60
N GLY A 843 13.18 -7.63 66.73
CA GLY A 843 12.27 -8.55 67.42
C GLY A 843 12.13 -8.30 68.93
N PHE A 844 12.66 -7.19 69.46
CA PHE A 844 12.66 -6.82 70.88
C PHE A 844 11.43 -6.00 71.33
N ALA A 845 10.56 -5.56 70.42
CA ALA A 845 9.41 -4.71 70.72
C ALA A 845 8.14 -5.14 69.95
N ARG A 846 7.50 -6.22 70.38
CA ARG A 846 6.34 -6.85 69.71
C ARG A 846 5.00 -6.37 70.27
N THR A 847 4.95 -6.03 71.56
CA THR A 847 3.73 -5.59 72.24
C THR A 847 3.78 -4.10 72.62
N ARG A 848 2.61 -3.50 72.84
CA ARG A 848 2.53 -2.11 73.33
C ARG A 848 3.29 -1.92 74.65
N PHE A 849 3.19 -2.89 75.57
CA PHE A 849 3.90 -2.86 76.85
C PHE A 849 5.43 -2.86 76.67
N GLU A 850 5.96 -3.73 75.80
CA GLU A 850 7.40 -3.74 75.48
C GLU A 850 7.85 -2.41 74.84
N GLU A 851 7.03 -1.83 73.96
CA GLU A 851 7.33 -0.52 73.38
C GLU A 851 7.39 0.59 74.44
N GLU A 852 6.44 0.60 75.40
CA GLU A 852 6.41 1.57 76.50
C GLU A 852 7.62 1.43 77.45
N GLN A 853 8.05 0.21 77.75
CA GLN A 853 9.23 -0.04 78.59
C GLN A 853 10.52 0.45 77.92
N LEU A 854 10.71 0.17 76.63
CA LEU A 854 11.89 0.63 75.89
C LEU A 854 11.94 2.16 75.82
N ILE A 855 10.81 2.82 75.56
CA ILE A 855 10.71 4.28 75.56
C ILE A 855 11.10 4.88 76.91
N LYS A 856 10.61 4.31 78.03
CA LYS A 856 10.98 4.76 79.38
C LYS A 856 12.49 4.62 79.63
N GLN A 857 13.08 3.48 79.25
CA GLN A 857 14.52 3.27 79.36
C GLN A 857 15.34 4.24 78.50
N TYR A 858 14.86 4.56 77.29
CA TYR A 858 15.50 5.57 76.44
C TYR A 858 15.43 6.96 77.08
N TRP A 859 14.26 7.34 77.62
CA TRP A 859 14.06 8.62 78.29
C TRP A 859 14.95 8.78 79.51
N GLU A 860 14.95 7.81 80.42
CA GLU A 860 15.81 7.83 81.63
C GLU A 860 17.30 7.94 81.29
N ARG A 861 17.75 7.34 80.17
CA ARG A 861 19.13 7.45 79.70
C ARG A 861 19.44 8.82 79.12
N MET A 862 18.48 9.48 78.48
CA MET A 862 18.63 10.84 77.95
C MET A 862 18.68 11.87 79.09
N GLU A 863 17.78 11.76 80.07
CA GLU A 863 17.79 12.60 81.28
C GLU A 863 19.13 12.47 82.04
N LYS A 864 19.67 11.26 82.16
CA LYS A 864 20.98 11.02 82.79
C LYS A 864 22.17 11.61 82.01
N ARG A 865 22.00 11.92 80.72
CA ARG A 865 23.03 12.51 79.85
C ARG A 865 22.89 14.03 79.70
N GLY A 866 21.82 14.62 80.23
CA GLY A 866 21.51 16.04 80.06
C GLY A 866 21.16 16.42 78.61
N GLU A 867 20.64 15.47 77.82
CA GLU A 867 20.18 15.65 76.42
C GLU A 867 18.72 16.11 76.32
#